data_AF-A0A8B8M3B0-F1
#
_entry.id   AF-A0A8B8M3B0-F1
#
_cell.length_a   1.000
_cell.length_b   1.000
_cell.length_c   1.000
_cell.angle_alpha   90.00
_cell.angle_beta   90.00
_cell.angle_gamma   90.00
#
_symmetry.space_group_name_H-M   'P 1'
#
loop_
_entity.id
_entity.type
_entity.pdbx_description
1 polymer ?
#
loop_
_entity_poly.entity_id
_entity_poly.type
_entity_poly.pdbx_seq_one_letter_code
_entity_poly.pdbx_strand_id
1 'polypeptide(L)'
;MQDIGASSTKTTNASNNRLEAAKETSEELRAEAKMWEMNARKLMGDLNMLRTEFSDQSKKLAGLEMELSAAHVERDNLRKEIEELKLSFEEPTARQKALEDSVSQGECIPEIENALKDELRFQKESNANLSLQLKRSQEANVEFVSVLQELEETIEQQKIEIENLSSLPSKFSDLEKSFQLSIEGNKHLMQQLEQLEESKKNMLVKMKELEGSLEDKIRDTELMKIQNNKTLSDIEMGYESKLSAKDEEILSLKAKLLESLPESCNTETVSTDLGDADLLREIEVLKEKVQELEIDCNELTEENLDLLFKLKEAKNNSKDGSSEDLLSDKLKDQSLASFESEVSNNLFRIFHSEDMFQGENVIKNSKDDHISMQELETLKLALEFRITDLNKELTNKTSEIGNLEANLSRKEEEVGVLQKRVSELEAKVYHLEQEKSQLEKHKEAVIKESKHELELHILDIEQQKQQLSIRNSVLEDQMRDLTNEQESCLSELENARSQAARLQEKIMEMQSEIDSSTEDMEQRLKVTQKAQEECEFLRGENQQSQVTIENLKEECSSFKKLNGDLRQQKLKLEEYCSLMGARLKESDERFAKCSERLELLEKKFILMLDDIASKEKHLTSDLDYLFDENRKHVEQGQILLNQMQMEKMVETQNLELEIENLSLKLSATFDEKERIASNALFEVSTLCADKAKLKSDLEEAQSNVILAKKEVGMMQNRYEQKLKDLTTELAEHKVKMEMLRADHEKLLTLVEDYKSRELKFKSTINALELKLTVTEYERQQCMDESGNLKVQLQQKHQFENEIIALKNELNSSNSEKERLEASLLQTSELCEDLTAEKKSSGLKILALEKAASELGDCKRTRASLEERLMQLENDLKARETRCVQDTELSHIKKINRQHQQTIQLLEQEKADFQTKVQALEEELKLTKEQKRNQVPKLNRKSLSVNDDLKASKNPVVKNTNQYRSNRKKSSLKNDREIMKDQQDPCYSIKHQSEVETEHGLLDESVQAVEVDPQLKTQLLETGLEKAEGNNIYEVQIDRSPSQGQNNKANGPAKSMAEELVTKEKFERTKSMLEAELRDIQERYFHMSLKYAEVEAEREELVMKLKVAKNKKGWLS
;
A
#
# COMPACT_ATOMS: atom_id res chain seq x y z
N MET A 1 -71.25 37.66 171.71
CA MET A 1 -71.60 38.82 172.54
C MET A 1 -70.94 40.03 171.88
N GLN A 2 -71.72 40.87 171.18
CA GLN A 2 -72.52 41.99 171.71
C GLN A 2 -71.64 43.26 171.87
N ASP A 3 -72.04 44.46 171.41
CA ASP A 3 -73.22 44.81 170.59
C ASP A 3 -73.06 46.16 169.87
N ILE A 4 -73.85 46.37 168.79
CA ILE A 4 -74.48 47.63 168.29
C ILE A 4 -73.63 48.93 168.26
N GLY A 5 -73.57 49.77 167.22
CA GLY A 5 -74.31 49.93 165.94
C GLY A 5 -74.10 51.38 165.43
N ALA A 6 -74.64 51.89 164.32
CA ALA A 6 -75.47 51.34 163.24
C ALA A 6 -75.47 52.30 162.00
N SER A 7 -76.10 51.87 160.89
CA SER A 7 -76.49 52.68 159.70
C SER A 7 -75.40 53.12 158.71
N SER A 8 -75.67 53.40 157.41
CA SER A 8 -76.49 52.71 156.38
C SER A 8 -76.26 53.38 155.01
N THR A 9 -76.66 52.72 153.91
CA THR A 9 -76.86 53.28 152.54
C THR A 9 -75.68 53.95 151.82
N LYS A 10 -75.01 53.24 150.88
CA LYS A 10 -74.58 53.71 149.52
C LYS A 10 -73.71 52.66 148.79
N THR A 11 -74.31 51.51 148.45
CA THR A 11 -73.57 50.37 147.85
C THR A 11 -74.28 49.79 146.62
N THR A 12 -74.39 50.60 145.56
CA THR A 12 -74.88 50.17 144.23
C THR A 12 -73.95 50.63 143.10
N ASN A 13 -73.48 51.87 143.09
CA ASN A 13 -72.51 52.30 142.05
C ASN A 13 -71.14 51.61 142.22
N ALA A 14 -70.77 51.24 143.44
CA ALA A 14 -69.52 50.52 143.72
C ALA A 14 -69.50 49.07 143.19
N SER A 15 -70.66 48.44 142.94
CA SER A 15 -70.68 47.10 142.33
C SER A 15 -70.45 47.16 140.83
N ASN A 16 -71.03 48.14 140.13
CA ASN A 16 -70.84 48.27 138.67
C ASN A 16 -69.40 48.65 138.33
N ASN A 17 -68.82 49.66 138.99
CA ASN A 17 -67.42 50.03 138.76
C ASN A 17 -66.45 48.88 139.09
N ARG A 18 -66.75 48.03 140.10
CA ARG A 18 -65.98 46.81 140.38
C ARG A 18 -66.20 45.70 139.35
N LEU A 19 -67.40 45.58 138.78
CA LEU A 19 -67.69 44.61 137.72
C LEU A 19 -67.00 45.00 136.40
N GLU A 20 -66.97 46.30 136.11
CA GLU A 20 -66.35 46.88 134.91
C GLU A 20 -64.83 46.80 134.99
N ALA A 21 -64.21 47.23 136.10
CA ALA A 21 -62.77 47.05 136.35
C ALA A 21 -62.36 45.55 136.42
N ALA A 22 -63.22 44.67 136.96
CA ALA A 22 -62.99 43.22 136.90
C ALA A 22 -63.13 42.65 135.48
N LYS A 23 -63.95 43.26 134.63
CA LYS A 23 -64.10 42.88 133.22
C LYS A 23 -62.91 43.37 132.39
N GLU A 24 -62.46 44.62 132.59
CA GLU A 24 -61.24 45.17 132.00
C GLU A 24 -60.02 44.31 132.37
N THR A 25 -59.79 44.03 133.66
CA THR A 25 -58.70 43.12 134.08
C THR A 25 -58.89 41.69 133.55
N SER A 26 -60.12 41.20 133.35
CA SER A 26 -60.35 39.92 132.64
C SER A 26 -60.04 39.97 131.15
N GLU A 27 -60.14 41.14 130.52
CA GLU A 27 -59.85 41.37 129.10
C GLU A 27 -58.36 41.62 128.87
N GLU A 28 -57.70 42.32 129.79
CA GLU A 28 -56.25 42.47 129.87
C GLU A 28 -55.56 41.12 130.11
N LEU A 29 -55.97 40.35 131.12
CA LEU A 29 -55.46 38.98 131.33
C LEU A 29 -55.73 38.05 130.14
N ARG A 30 -56.81 38.28 129.38
CA ARG A 30 -57.14 37.51 128.16
C ARG A 30 -56.32 37.96 126.95
N ALA A 31 -55.92 39.23 126.89
CA ALA A 31 -54.98 39.75 125.91
C ALA A 31 -53.56 39.27 126.23
N GLU A 32 -53.15 39.28 127.50
CA GLU A 32 -51.87 38.75 127.96
C GLU A 32 -51.78 37.24 127.72
N ALA A 33 -52.81 36.46 128.09
CA ALA A 33 -52.87 35.03 127.79
C ALA A 33 -52.78 34.74 126.28
N LYS A 34 -53.44 35.54 125.43
CA LYS A 34 -53.29 35.44 123.96
C LYS A 34 -51.89 35.82 123.48
N MET A 35 -51.23 36.79 124.12
CA MET A 35 -49.86 37.18 123.81
C MET A 35 -48.87 36.05 124.16
N TRP A 36 -49.01 35.47 125.36
CA TRP A 36 -48.25 34.28 125.77
C TRP A 36 -48.52 33.07 124.88
N GLU A 37 -49.77 32.82 124.50
CA GLU A 37 -50.15 31.76 123.56
C GLU A 37 -49.53 31.99 122.16
N MET A 38 -49.52 33.22 121.67
CA MET A 38 -48.91 33.56 120.38
C MET A 38 -47.37 33.50 120.43
N ASN A 39 -46.75 33.92 121.53
CA ASN A 39 -45.31 33.75 121.78
C ASN A 39 -44.93 32.27 121.88
N ALA A 40 -45.73 31.44 122.57
CA ALA A 40 -45.51 30.00 122.64
C ALA A 40 -45.66 29.32 121.27
N ARG A 41 -46.69 29.71 120.48
CA ARG A 41 -46.85 29.24 119.10
C ARG A 41 -45.70 29.67 118.19
N LYS A 42 -45.19 30.90 118.33
CA LYS A 42 -44.00 31.38 117.60
C LYS A 42 -42.76 30.58 118.00
N LEU A 43 -42.46 30.48 119.30
CA LEU A 43 -41.31 29.73 119.83
C LEU A 43 -41.34 28.26 119.39
N MET A 44 -42.52 27.64 119.32
CA MET A 44 -42.68 26.28 118.79
C MET A 44 -42.43 26.20 117.27
N GLY A 45 -42.79 27.24 116.51
CA GLY A 45 -42.39 27.39 115.10
C GLY A 45 -40.88 27.51 114.93
N ASP A 46 -40.25 28.40 115.69
CA ASP A 46 -38.80 28.63 115.69
C ASP A 46 -38.03 27.35 116.09
N LEU A 47 -38.49 26.64 117.15
CA LEU A 47 -37.93 25.34 117.56
C LEU A 47 -38.10 24.23 116.51
N ASN A 48 -39.23 24.20 115.80
CA ASN A 48 -39.42 23.26 114.69
C ASN A 48 -38.52 23.61 113.50
N MET A 49 -38.28 24.90 113.23
CA MET A 49 -37.36 25.36 112.18
C MET A 49 -35.91 24.95 112.49
N LEU A 50 -35.43 25.19 113.71
CA LEU A 50 -34.12 24.69 114.16
C LEU A 50 -34.05 23.15 114.11
N ARG A 51 -35.13 22.44 114.47
CA ARG A 51 -35.18 20.97 114.38
C ARG A 51 -35.07 20.47 112.93
N THR A 52 -35.71 21.13 111.97
CA THR A 52 -35.53 20.81 110.55
C THR A 52 -34.12 21.14 110.08
N GLU A 53 -33.55 22.28 110.49
CA GLU A 53 -32.19 22.66 110.10
C GLU A 53 -31.14 21.69 110.68
N PHE A 54 -31.23 21.30 111.96
CA PHE A 54 -30.39 20.25 112.53
C PHE A 54 -30.59 18.89 111.85
N SER A 55 -31.82 18.56 111.43
CA SER A 55 -32.07 17.33 110.65
C SER A 55 -31.38 17.38 109.28
N ASP A 56 -31.40 18.51 108.59
CA ASP A 56 -30.77 18.67 107.28
C ASP A 56 -29.24 18.83 107.37
N GLN A 57 -28.72 19.44 108.44
CA GLN A 57 -27.30 19.41 108.78
C GLN A 57 -26.84 17.98 109.10
N SER A 58 -27.64 17.20 109.84
CA SER A 58 -27.35 15.78 110.13
C SER A 58 -27.37 14.91 108.87
N LYS A 59 -28.31 15.13 107.93
CA LYS A 59 -28.31 14.48 106.61
C LYS A 59 -27.08 14.85 105.78
N LYS A 60 -26.67 16.13 105.79
CA LYS A 60 -25.44 16.59 105.10
C LYS A 60 -24.18 15.98 105.72
N LEU A 61 -24.11 15.89 107.04
CA LEU A 61 -23.01 15.20 107.74
C LEU A 61 -22.96 13.72 107.38
N ALA A 62 -24.11 13.01 107.37
CA ALA A 62 -24.17 11.61 106.94
C ALA A 62 -23.81 11.41 105.46
N GLY A 63 -24.14 12.38 104.59
CA GLY A 63 -23.69 12.41 103.20
C GLY A 63 -22.18 12.57 103.09
N LEU A 64 -21.59 13.57 103.77
CA LEU A 64 -20.15 13.79 103.82
C LEU A 64 -19.39 12.63 104.48
N GLU A 65 -19.97 11.94 105.47
CA GLU A 65 -19.41 10.74 106.10
C GLU A 65 -19.45 9.54 105.14
N MET A 66 -20.49 9.43 104.30
CA MET A 66 -20.58 8.44 103.22
C MET A 66 -19.57 8.72 102.09
N GLU A 67 -19.43 9.98 101.69
CA GLU A 67 -18.42 10.43 100.71
C GLU A 67 -16.99 10.22 101.24
N LEU A 68 -16.73 10.55 102.52
CA LEU A 68 -15.45 10.29 103.18
C LEU A 68 -15.17 8.78 103.30
N SER A 69 -16.20 7.97 103.57
CA SER A 69 -16.09 6.51 103.58
C SER A 69 -15.78 5.95 102.19
N ALA A 70 -16.44 6.47 101.15
CA ALA A 70 -16.15 6.10 99.75
C ALA A 70 -14.72 6.50 99.36
N ALA A 71 -14.28 7.73 99.68
CA ALA A 71 -12.92 8.19 99.47
C ALA A 71 -11.87 7.45 100.32
N HIS A 72 -12.24 6.90 101.48
CA HIS A 72 -11.38 5.99 102.24
C HIS A 72 -11.30 4.61 101.62
N VAL A 73 -12.39 4.06 101.09
CA VAL A 73 -12.37 2.80 100.30
C VAL A 73 -11.56 2.98 99.02
N GLU A 74 -11.72 4.10 98.31
CA GLU A 74 -10.93 4.45 97.13
C GLU A 74 -9.45 4.61 97.49
N ARG A 75 -9.11 5.38 98.52
CA ARG A 75 -7.73 5.48 99.06
C ARG A 75 -7.17 4.12 99.45
N ASP A 76 -7.95 3.23 100.04
CA ASP A 76 -7.46 1.93 100.51
C ASP A 76 -7.43 0.88 99.38
N ASN A 77 -8.19 1.06 98.31
CA ASN A 77 -8.02 0.32 97.05
C ASN A 77 -6.79 0.83 96.28
N LEU A 78 -6.61 2.14 96.15
CA LEU A 78 -5.38 2.74 95.62
C LEU A 78 -4.16 2.40 96.48
N ARG A 79 -4.30 2.23 97.81
CA ARG A 79 -3.23 1.71 98.66
C ARG A 79 -2.93 0.26 98.34
N LYS A 80 -3.93 -0.61 98.15
CA LYS A 80 -3.70 -2.00 97.72
C LYS A 80 -3.06 -2.07 96.34
N GLU A 81 -3.51 -1.27 95.39
CA GLU A 81 -2.91 -1.15 94.06
C GLU A 81 -1.46 -0.67 94.17
N ILE A 82 -1.18 0.34 95.01
CA ILE A 82 0.19 0.77 95.33
C ILE A 82 0.97 -0.34 96.08
N GLU A 83 0.35 -1.17 96.91
CA GLU A 83 0.99 -2.30 97.60
C GLU A 83 1.23 -3.49 96.66
N GLU A 84 0.39 -3.72 95.65
CA GLU A 84 0.57 -4.73 94.58
C GLU A 84 1.63 -4.25 93.56
N LEU A 85 1.60 -2.98 93.18
CA LEU A 85 2.66 -2.31 92.42
C LEU A 85 3.99 -2.28 93.19
N LYS A 86 3.95 -2.12 94.53
CA LYS A 86 5.15 -2.15 95.38
C LYS A 86 5.64 -3.57 95.65
N LEU A 87 4.78 -4.58 95.76
CA LEU A 87 5.18 -5.98 95.85
C LEU A 87 5.85 -6.44 94.55
N SER A 88 5.29 -6.07 93.38
CA SER A 88 5.95 -6.28 92.09
C SER A 88 7.23 -5.43 91.90
N PHE A 89 7.42 -4.34 92.66
CA PHE A 89 8.69 -3.61 92.78
C PHE A 89 9.67 -4.17 93.85
N GLU A 90 9.18 -4.96 94.82
CA GLU A 90 10.00 -5.57 95.87
C GLU A 90 10.48 -6.99 95.52
N GLU A 91 9.79 -7.69 94.61
CA GLU A 91 10.19 -9.02 94.10
C GLU A 91 11.55 -9.04 93.35
N PRO A 92 11.99 -7.97 92.64
CA PRO A 92 13.38 -7.84 92.18
C PRO A 92 14.35 -7.52 93.34
N THR A 93 13.90 -6.67 94.27
CA THR A 93 14.75 -6.04 95.29
C THR A 93 15.32 -7.05 96.30
N ALA A 94 14.61 -8.16 96.54
CA ALA A 94 15.09 -9.25 97.40
C ALA A 94 16.26 -10.08 96.82
N ARG A 95 16.50 -10.05 95.49
CA ARG A 95 17.59 -10.82 94.85
C ARG A 95 18.89 -10.03 94.68
N GLN A 96 18.81 -8.70 94.63
CA GLN A 96 19.95 -7.86 94.23
C GLN A 96 20.93 -7.53 95.39
N LYS A 97 20.56 -7.80 96.65
CA LYS A 97 21.36 -7.42 97.84
C LYS A 97 22.23 -8.54 98.43
N ALA A 98 22.51 -9.58 97.63
CA ALA A 98 23.38 -10.70 97.99
C ALA A 98 24.29 -11.16 96.82
N LEU A 99 24.48 -10.31 95.79
CA LEU A 99 25.17 -10.66 94.56
C LEU A 99 26.15 -9.59 94.04
N GLU A 100 26.55 -8.62 94.87
CA GLU A 100 27.64 -7.69 94.52
C GLU A 100 29.04 -8.33 94.64
N ASP A 101 29.17 -9.42 95.39
CA ASP A 101 30.44 -10.15 95.62
C ASP A 101 30.71 -11.31 94.62
N SER A 102 29.87 -11.53 93.59
CA SER A 102 30.05 -12.68 92.69
C SER A 102 29.71 -12.45 91.19
N VAL A 103 30.75 -12.06 90.44
CA VAL A 103 31.17 -12.70 89.18
C VAL A 103 30.09 -12.98 88.09
N SER A 104 29.98 -12.03 87.16
CA SER A 104 29.71 -12.19 85.70
C SER A 104 28.79 -13.32 85.18
N GLN A 105 27.61 -12.95 84.63
CA GLN A 105 27.18 -13.23 83.24
C GLN A 105 25.75 -12.70 82.97
N GLY A 106 25.51 -12.16 81.76
CA GLY A 106 24.18 -11.93 81.16
C GLY A 106 23.30 -10.82 81.79
N GLU A 107 22.31 -10.23 81.10
CA GLU A 107 21.88 -10.44 79.70
C GLU A 107 21.60 -9.12 78.93
N CYS A 108 21.40 -7.97 79.60
CA CYS A 108 20.77 -6.78 78.99
C CYS A 108 21.74 -5.70 78.40
N ILE A 109 23.05 -5.76 78.67
CA ILE A 109 24.02 -4.82 78.05
C ILE A 109 24.11 -5.00 76.50
N PRO A 110 24.20 -6.24 75.96
CA PRO A 110 24.21 -6.47 74.52
C PRO A 110 22.99 -5.93 73.77
N GLU A 111 21.82 -5.90 74.39
CA GLU A 111 20.57 -5.47 73.74
C GLU A 111 20.59 -3.97 73.43
N ILE A 112 21.01 -3.14 74.40
CA ILE A 112 21.18 -1.70 74.21
C ILE A 112 22.35 -1.41 73.26
N GLU A 113 23.45 -2.16 73.37
CA GLU A 113 24.60 -2.00 72.46
C GLU A 113 24.25 -2.38 71.02
N ASN A 114 23.40 -3.39 70.81
CA ASN A 114 22.91 -3.80 69.49
C ASN A 114 21.88 -2.80 68.95
N ALA A 115 20.90 -2.36 69.75
CA ALA A 115 19.95 -1.32 69.34
C ALA A 115 20.66 -0.03 68.87
N LEU A 116 21.72 0.39 69.57
CA LEU A 116 22.54 1.52 69.16
C LEU A 116 23.41 1.23 67.92
N LYS A 117 23.87 -0.01 67.70
CA LYS A 117 24.56 -0.40 66.46
C LYS A 117 23.62 -0.46 65.26
N ASP A 118 22.38 -0.90 65.46
CA ASP A 118 21.37 -1.04 64.41
C ASP A 118 20.77 0.33 64.05
N GLU A 119 20.53 1.22 65.02
CA GLU A 119 20.26 2.64 64.74
C GLU A 119 21.45 3.31 64.03
N LEU A 120 22.69 3.09 64.47
CA LEU A 120 23.88 3.62 63.79
C LEU A 120 24.05 3.03 62.38
N ARG A 121 23.60 1.79 62.13
CA ARG A 121 23.55 1.18 60.80
C ARG A 121 22.48 1.86 59.95
N PHE A 122 21.26 1.98 60.47
CA PHE A 122 20.14 2.64 59.79
C PHE A 122 20.48 4.08 59.42
N GLN A 123 21.09 4.85 60.33
CA GLN A 123 21.57 6.22 60.04
C GLN A 123 22.68 6.24 58.98
N LYS A 124 23.60 5.27 58.95
CA LYS A 124 24.62 5.16 57.89
C LYS A 124 24.02 4.79 56.54
N GLU A 125 23.07 3.86 56.52
CA GLU A 125 22.38 3.40 55.32
C GLU A 125 21.46 4.49 54.75
N SER A 126 20.71 5.18 55.62
CA SER A 126 19.92 6.36 55.28
C SER A 126 20.78 7.49 54.69
N ASN A 127 21.91 7.84 55.33
CA ASN A 127 22.82 8.85 54.79
C ASN A 127 23.51 8.40 53.48
N ALA A 128 23.79 7.11 53.31
CA ALA A 128 24.31 6.56 52.05
C ALA A 128 23.26 6.63 50.93
N ASN A 129 22.01 6.27 51.22
CA ASN A 129 20.88 6.38 50.29
C ASN A 129 20.58 7.83 49.90
N LEU A 130 20.60 8.77 50.86
CA LEU A 130 20.46 10.20 50.61
C LEU A 130 21.63 10.74 49.77
N SER A 131 22.86 10.28 50.01
CA SER A 131 24.03 10.63 49.20
C SER A 131 23.94 10.09 47.78
N LEU A 132 23.43 8.86 47.59
CA LEU A 132 23.15 8.27 46.28
C LEU A 132 22.00 8.99 45.55
N GLN A 133 20.96 9.42 46.26
CA GLN A 133 19.86 10.20 45.70
C GLN A 133 20.32 11.60 45.28
N LEU A 134 21.12 12.29 46.11
CA LEU A 134 21.75 13.55 45.75
C LEU A 134 22.66 13.39 44.54
N LYS A 135 23.49 12.34 44.51
CA LYS A 135 24.36 12.05 43.36
C LYS A 135 23.54 11.80 42.09
N ARG A 136 22.51 10.95 42.13
CA ARG A 136 21.60 10.71 40.98
C ARG A 136 20.90 11.98 40.51
N SER A 137 20.51 12.86 41.43
CA SER A 137 19.94 14.17 41.08
C SER A 137 20.97 15.09 40.43
N GLN A 138 22.24 15.05 40.85
CA GLN A 138 23.32 15.78 40.20
C GLN A 138 23.64 15.21 38.80
N GLU A 139 23.64 13.89 38.64
CA GLU A 139 23.82 13.22 37.35
C GLU A 139 22.67 13.57 36.38
N ALA A 140 21.42 13.42 36.80
CA ALA A 140 20.24 13.82 36.01
C ALA A 140 20.20 15.32 35.67
N ASN A 141 20.69 16.20 36.57
CA ASN A 141 20.81 17.63 36.27
C ASN A 141 21.91 17.92 35.24
N VAL A 142 23.00 17.13 35.20
CA VAL A 142 24.05 17.24 34.17
C VAL A 142 23.55 16.70 32.83
N GLU A 143 22.79 15.61 32.82
CA GLU A 143 22.09 15.10 31.64
C GLU A 143 21.11 16.14 31.09
N PHE A 144 20.29 16.75 31.94
CA PHE A 144 19.36 17.81 31.56
C PHE A 144 20.06 19.06 30.99
N VAL A 145 21.19 19.49 31.58
CA VAL A 145 22.01 20.58 31.02
C VAL A 145 22.63 20.19 29.68
N SER A 146 23.00 18.93 29.48
CA SER A 146 23.52 18.43 28.20
C SER A 146 22.44 18.46 27.12
N VAL A 147 21.23 17.99 27.42
CA VAL A 147 20.07 18.06 26.52
C VAL A 147 19.67 19.51 26.22
N LEU A 148 19.75 20.42 27.19
CA LEU A 148 19.55 21.86 26.94
C LEU A 148 20.62 22.44 26.00
N GLN A 149 21.88 22.04 26.13
CA GLN A 149 22.94 22.48 25.21
C GLN A 149 22.70 21.92 23.79
N GLU A 150 22.33 20.66 23.64
CA GLU A 150 21.95 20.06 22.35
C GLU A 150 20.73 20.77 21.72
N LEU A 151 19.77 21.21 22.53
CA LEU A 151 18.64 22.03 22.09
C LEU A 151 19.08 23.44 21.67
N GLU A 152 19.98 24.10 22.40
CA GLU A 152 20.54 25.41 22.00
C GLU A 152 21.36 25.30 20.69
N GLU A 153 22.17 24.27 20.53
CA GLU A 153 22.94 24.00 19.31
C GLU A 153 22.03 23.69 18.11
N THR A 154 20.97 22.90 18.28
CA THR A 154 19.99 22.64 17.21
C THR A 154 19.14 23.87 16.87
N ILE A 155 18.80 24.73 17.84
CA ILE A 155 18.10 26.00 17.60
C ILE A 155 18.98 26.97 16.80
N GLU A 156 20.26 27.11 17.15
CA GLU A 156 21.18 27.98 16.40
C GLU A 156 21.45 27.42 14.98
N GLN A 157 21.55 26.10 14.83
CA GLN A 157 21.65 25.45 13.52
C GLN A 157 20.39 25.67 12.66
N GLN A 158 19.19 25.54 13.23
CA GLN A 158 17.93 25.87 12.55
C GLN A 158 17.85 27.35 12.16
N LYS A 159 18.34 28.25 13.03
CA LYS A 159 18.40 29.70 12.77
C LYS A 159 19.35 30.03 11.61
N ILE A 160 20.50 29.34 11.52
CA ILE A 160 21.42 29.42 10.37
C ILE A 160 20.75 28.86 9.10
N GLU A 161 20.00 27.76 9.19
CA GLU A 161 19.24 27.23 8.04
C GLU A 161 18.16 28.21 7.56
N ILE A 162 17.40 28.81 8.48
CA ILE A 162 16.39 29.85 8.18
C ILE A 162 17.03 31.09 7.54
N GLU A 163 18.21 31.53 7.99
CA GLU A 163 18.95 32.64 7.35
C GLU A 163 19.40 32.27 5.93
N ASN A 164 19.90 31.04 5.72
CA ASN A 164 20.25 30.54 4.39
C ASN A 164 19.03 30.44 3.47
N LEU A 165 17.88 29.95 3.97
CA LEU A 165 16.61 29.91 3.24
C LEU A 165 16.09 31.33 2.93
N SER A 166 16.28 32.29 3.84
CA SER A 166 15.97 33.70 3.61
C SER A 166 16.83 34.33 2.49
N SER A 167 17.96 33.73 2.12
CA SER A 167 18.76 34.13 0.97
C SER A 167 18.26 33.58 -0.38
N LEU A 168 17.46 32.50 -0.39
CA LEU A 168 17.01 31.88 -1.65
C LEU A 168 16.06 32.78 -2.48
N PRO A 169 15.12 33.55 -1.90
CA PRO A 169 14.26 34.46 -2.65
C PRO A 169 14.99 35.45 -3.56
N SER A 170 16.20 35.90 -3.22
CA SER A 170 16.97 36.78 -4.12
C SER A 170 17.45 36.03 -5.38
N LYS A 171 17.94 34.79 -5.20
CA LYS A 171 18.39 33.90 -6.28
C LYS A 171 17.23 33.49 -7.18
N PHE A 172 16.06 33.19 -6.61
CA PHE A 172 14.83 32.95 -7.38
C PHE A 172 14.39 34.18 -8.16
N SER A 173 14.42 35.38 -7.56
CA SER A 173 14.08 36.63 -8.27
C SER A 173 14.98 36.90 -9.48
N ASP A 174 16.28 36.61 -9.38
CA ASP A 174 17.21 36.78 -10.52
C ASP A 174 17.04 35.70 -11.60
N LEU A 175 16.73 34.47 -11.21
CA LEU A 175 16.39 33.39 -12.14
C LEU A 175 15.05 33.65 -12.87
N GLU A 176 14.05 34.16 -12.16
CA GLU A 176 12.74 34.54 -12.71
C GLU A 176 12.86 35.69 -13.73
N LYS A 177 13.67 36.72 -13.45
CA LYS A 177 14.02 37.76 -14.43
C LYS A 177 14.66 37.16 -15.68
N SER A 178 15.54 36.18 -15.54
CA SER A 178 16.18 35.49 -16.67
C SER A 178 15.17 34.69 -17.50
N PHE A 179 14.22 33.99 -16.86
CA PHE A 179 13.15 33.30 -17.58
C PHE A 179 12.21 34.28 -18.30
N GLN A 180 11.84 35.39 -17.66
CA GLN A 180 10.98 36.41 -18.27
C GLN A 180 11.64 37.05 -19.52
N LEU A 181 12.95 37.31 -19.46
CA LEU A 181 13.75 37.75 -20.62
C LEU A 181 13.76 36.71 -21.74
N SER A 182 13.89 35.41 -21.42
CA SER A 182 13.83 34.34 -22.42
C SER A 182 12.44 34.17 -23.03
N ILE A 183 11.36 34.37 -22.25
CA ILE A 183 9.98 34.28 -22.72
C ILE A 183 9.69 35.41 -23.72
N GLU A 184 10.06 36.66 -23.40
CA GLU A 184 9.86 37.79 -24.31
C GLU A 184 10.73 37.68 -25.58
N GLY A 185 11.95 37.14 -25.45
CA GLY A 185 12.81 36.81 -26.60
C GLY A 185 12.19 35.75 -27.52
N ASN A 186 11.67 34.66 -26.96
CA ASN A 186 10.98 33.60 -27.73
C ASN A 186 9.69 34.13 -28.40
N LYS A 187 8.93 34.98 -27.70
CA LYS A 187 7.74 35.67 -28.22
C LYS A 187 8.07 36.58 -29.41
N HIS A 188 9.21 37.28 -29.37
CA HIS A 188 9.68 38.07 -30.50
C HIS A 188 10.09 37.19 -31.71
N LEU A 189 10.78 36.07 -31.47
CA LEU A 189 11.11 35.10 -32.52
C LEU A 189 9.85 34.47 -33.15
N MET A 190 8.83 34.18 -32.35
CA MET A 190 7.54 33.66 -32.83
C MET A 190 6.84 34.67 -33.75
N GLN A 191 6.85 35.96 -33.41
CA GLN A 191 6.33 37.03 -34.27
C GLN A 191 7.10 37.17 -35.59
N GLN A 192 8.43 36.99 -35.57
CA GLN A 192 9.24 36.99 -36.80
C GLN A 192 8.90 35.79 -37.71
N LEU A 193 8.68 34.60 -37.13
CA LEU A 193 8.28 33.40 -37.87
C LEU A 193 6.88 33.54 -38.49
N GLU A 194 5.92 34.10 -37.75
CA GLU A 194 4.56 34.36 -38.26
C GLU A 194 4.58 35.36 -39.43
N GLN A 195 5.36 36.44 -39.33
CA GLN A 195 5.58 37.39 -40.44
C GLN A 195 6.25 36.74 -41.65
N LEU A 196 7.21 35.84 -41.44
CA LEU A 196 7.89 35.11 -42.52
C LEU A 196 6.95 34.12 -43.22
N GLU A 197 6.10 33.41 -42.47
CA GLU A 197 5.10 32.51 -43.04
C GLU A 197 3.99 33.27 -43.78
N GLU A 198 3.55 34.43 -43.27
CA GLU A 198 2.60 35.28 -44.00
C GLU A 198 3.23 35.85 -45.27
N SER A 199 4.50 36.26 -45.24
CA SER A 199 5.26 36.65 -46.45
C SER A 199 5.32 35.49 -47.47
N LYS A 200 5.59 34.26 -47.01
CA LYS A 200 5.60 33.04 -47.83
C LYS A 200 4.24 32.76 -48.48
N LYS A 201 3.13 32.87 -47.73
CA LYS A 201 1.76 32.72 -48.27
C LYS A 201 1.48 33.75 -49.38
N ASN A 202 1.79 35.02 -49.13
CA ASN A 202 1.61 36.10 -50.11
C ASN A 202 2.47 35.92 -51.37
N MET A 203 3.67 35.35 -51.25
CA MET A 203 4.50 34.97 -52.40
C MET A 203 3.94 33.75 -53.16
N LEU A 204 3.36 32.77 -52.47
CA LEU A 204 2.73 31.60 -53.08
C LEU A 204 1.50 31.99 -53.91
N VAL A 205 0.68 32.93 -53.43
CA VAL A 205 -0.47 33.48 -54.18
C VAL A 205 0.01 34.14 -55.48
N LYS A 206 0.99 35.04 -55.39
CA LYS A 206 1.58 35.70 -56.58
C LYS A 206 2.22 34.73 -57.56
N MET A 207 2.79 33.63 -57.08
CA MET A 207 3.31 32.57 -57.95
C MET A 207 2.19 31.93 -58.76
N LYS A 208 1.06 31.57 -58.13
CA LYS A 208 -0.12 31.02 -58.83
C LYS A 208 -0.77 32.01 -59.80
N GLU A 209 -0.82 33.29 -59.46
CA GLU A 209 -1.31 34.36 -60.36
C GLU A 209 -0.45 34.46 -61.64
N LEU A 210 0.88 34.39 -61.48
CA LEU A 210 1.82 34.41 -62.61
C LEU A 210 1.78 33.12 -63.43
N GLU A 211 1.57 31.96 -62.79
CA GLU A 211 1.41 30.66 -63.43
C GLU A 211 0.14 30.61 -64.29
N GLY A 212 -1.01 31.04 -63.76
CA GLY A 212 -2.24 31.17 -64.55
C GLY A 212 -2.11 32.16 -65.71
N SER A 213 -1.46 33.32 -65.48
CA SER A 213 -1.18 34.30 -66.54
C SER A 213 -0.17 33.80 -67.59
N LEU A 214 0.62 32.76 -67.29
CA LEU A 214 1.50 32.10 -68.25
C LEU A 214 0.70 31.07 -69.06
N GLU A 215 -0.15 30.26 -68.41
CA GLU A 215 -1.05 29.34 -69.11
C GLU A 215 -1.98 30.05 -70.09
N ASP A 216 -2.59 31.17 -69.69
CA ASP A 216 -3.46 31.95 -70.59
C ASP A 216 -2.72 32.40 -71.84
N LYS A 217 -1.47 32.86 -71.70
CA LYS A 217 -0.63 33.23 -72.85
C LYS A 217 -0.26 32.02 -73.71
N ILE A 218 -0.10 30.83 -73.13
CA ILE A 218 0.10 29.58 -73.89
C ILE A 218 -1.17 29.26 -74.68
N ARG A 219 -2.35 29.28 -74.05
CA ARG A 219 -3.66 29.09 -74.68
C ARG A 219 -3.89 30.07 -75.84
N ASP A 220 -3.66 31.36 -75.63
CA ASP A 220 -3.75 32.40 -76.66
C ASP A 220 -2.78 32.14 -77.83
N THR A 221 -1.54 31.74 -77.53
CA THR A 221 -0.53 31.42 -78.56
C THR A 221 -0.92 30.19 -79.38
N GLU A 222 -1.57 29.20 -78.78
CA GLU A 222 -2.07 28.01 -79.49
C GLU A 222 -3.30 28.32 -80.34
N LEU A 223 -4.24 29.12 -79.84
CA LEU A 223 -5.36 29.64 -80.65
C LEU A 223 -4.86 30.44 -81.85
N MET A 224 -3.84 31.29 -81.66
CA MET A 224 -3.20 32.04 -82.75
C MET A 224 -2.50 31.13 -83.77
N LYS A 225 -1.83 30.05 -83.33
CA LYS A 225 -1.28 29.03 -84.24
C LYS A 225 -2.36 28.32 -85.05
N ILE A 226 -3.47 27.92 -84.41
CA ILE A 226 -4.61 27.27 -85.08
C ILE A 226 -5.23 28.20 -86.13
N GLN A 227 -5.41 29.48 -85.79
CA GLN A 227 -5.91 30.49 -86.72
C GLN A 227 -4.95 30.72 -87.91
N ASN A 228 -3.64 30.82 -87.66
CA ASN A 228 -2.64 30.97 -88.71
C ASN A 228 -2.61 29.75 -89.65
N ASN A 229 -2.62 28.52 -89.10
CA ASN A 229 -2.63 27.30 -89.89
C ASN A 229 -3.89 27.20 -90.77
N LYS A 230 -5.05 27.59 -90.24
CA LYS A 230 -6.28 27.67 -91.03
C LYS A 230 -6.16 28.71 -92.15
N THR A 231 -5.66 29.90 -91.83
CA THR A 231 -5.46 30.99 -92.81
C THR A 231 -4.48 30.57 -93.92
N LEU A 232 -3.45 29.78 -93.59
CA LEU A 232 -2.53 29.20 -94.56
C LEU A 232 -3.25 28.23 -95.51
N SER A 233 -4.05 27.31 -94.97
CA SER A 233 -4.82 26.33 -95.75
C SER A 233 -5.88 26.99 -96.65
N ASP A 234 -6.56 28.04 -96.16
CA ASP A 234 -7.48 28.86 -96.95
C ASP A 234 -6.75 29.57 -98.13
N ILE A 235 -5.48 29.96 -97.93
CA ILE A 235 -4.63 30.54 -98.99
C ILE A 235 -4.15 29.49 -99.99
N GLU A 236 -3.73 28.31 -99.53
CA GLU A 236 -3.27 27.19 -100.36
C GLU A 236 -4.39 26.71 -101.31
N MET A 237 -5.58 26.44 -100.76
CA MET A 237 -6.79 26.10 -101.53
C MET A 237 -7.15 27.21 -102.54
N GLY A 238 -6.95 28.47 -102.14
CA GLY A 238 -7.11 29.65 -102.98
C GLY A 238 -6.03 29.83 -104.07
N TYR A 239 -4.90 29.13 -104.01
CA TYR A 239 -3.91 29.04 -105.09
C TYR A 239 -4.14 27.82 -105.98
N GLU A 240 -4.46 26.67 -105.40
CA GLU A 240 -4.78 25.43 -106.11
C GLU A 240 -5.99 25.63 -107.05
N SER A 241 -7.03 26.32 -106.57
CA SER A 241 -8.18 26.74 -107.40
C SER A 241 -7.77 27.64 -108.59
N LYS A 242 -6.72 28.45 -108.44
CA LYS A 242 -6.20 29.32 -109.51
C LYS A 242 -5.32 28.56 -110.51
N LEU A 243 -4.58 27.54 -110.05
CA LEU A 243 -3.86 26.62 -110.95
C LEU A 243 -4.88 25.86 -111.81
N SER A 244 -5.88 25.23 -111.19
CA SER A 244 -6.92 24.48 -111.93
C SER A 244 -7.61 25.33 -113.00
N ALA A 245 -7.96 26.58 -112.68
CA ALA A 245 -8.53 27.52 -113.66
C ALA A 245 -7.55 27.91 -114.80
N LYS A 246 -6.24 27.90 -114.53
CA LYS A 246 -5.20 28.13 -115.55
C LYS A 246 -4.93 26.90 -116.40
N ASP A 247 -5.03 25.70 -115.85
CA ASP A 247 -4.94 24.46 -116.62
C ASP A 247 -6.15 24.28 -117.56
N GLU A 248 -7.36 24.66 -117.12
CA GLU A 248 -8.53 24.76 -118.01
C GLU A 248 -8.33 25.81 -119.13
N GLU A 249 -7.73 26.96 -118.82
CA GLU A 249 -7.40 27.99 -119.83
C GLU A 249 -6.36 27.45 -120.84
N ILE A 250 -5.33 26.74 -120.37
CA ILE A 250 -4.31 26.09 -121.21
C ILE A 250 -4.95 25.02 -122.11
N LEU A 251 -5.88 24.22 -121.61
CA LEU A 251 -6.64 23.25 -122.41
C LEU A 251 -7.52 23.95 -123.46
N SER A 252 -8.20 25.05 -123.09
CA SER A 252 -8.99 25.85 -124.02
C SER A 252 -8.15 26.48 -125.13
N LEU A 253 -6.93 26.95 -124.80
CA LEU A 253 -6.00 27.52 -125.77
C LEU A 253 -5.37 26.45 -126.67
N LYS A 254 -5.01 25.28 -126.14
CA LYS A 254 -4.55 24.12 -126.94
C LYS A 254 -5.60 23.67 -127.95
N ALA A 255 -6.88 23.60 -127.55
CA ALA A 255 -7.98 23.26 -128.45
C ALA A 255 -8.12 24.27 -129.60
N LYS A 256 -8.09 25.58 -129.31
CA LYS A 256 -8.19 26.64 -130.32
C LYS A 256 -7.00 26.69 -131.29
N LEU A 257 -5.80 26.31 -130.82
CA LEU A 257 -4.59 26.25 -131.65
C LEU A 257 -4.68 25.14 -132.71
N LEU A 258 -5.40 24.04 -132.43
CA LEU A 258 -5.58 22.91 -133.34
C LEU A 258 -6.60 23.14 -134.47
N GLU A 259 -7.41 24.21 -134.40
CA GLU A 259 -8.56 24.40 -135.30
C GLU A 259 -8.27 25.33 -136.49
N SER A 260 -7.02 25.79 -136.72
CA SER A 260 -6.79 26.96 -137.61
C SER A 260 -5.47 27.11 -138.38
N LEU A 261 -4.96 26.09 -139.12
CA LEU A 261 -4.26 26.27 -140.43
C LEU A 261 -3.96 24.93 -141.17
N PRO A 262 -3.83 24.91 -142.52
CA PRO A 262 -3.49 23.69 -143.30
C PRO A 262 -2.01 23.62 -143.76
N GLU A 263 -1.69 22.58 -144.54
CA GLU A 263 -0.37 21.96 -144.72
C GLU A 263 0.70 22.78 -145.49
N SER A 264 1.89 22.97 -144.90
CA SER A 264 3.19 22.48 -145.43
C SER A 264 4.39 22.82 -144.49
N CYS A 265 5.52 22.14 -144.68
CA CYS A 265 6.55 21.89 -143.64
C CYS A 265 7.52 23.05 -143.31
N ASN A 266 7.97 23.10 -142.04
CA ASN A 266 9.38 23.15 -141.58
C ASN A 266 9.44 23.24 -140.02
N THR A 267 9.69 22.16 -139.26
CA THR A 267 11.01 21.58 -138.81
C THR A 267 11.60 22.15 -137.51
N GLU A 268 11.29 21.52 -136.38
CA GLU A 268 12.14 21.19 -135.19
C GLU A 268 11.22 20.46 -134.16
N THR A 269 11.24 19.12 -133.99
CA THR A 269 12.15 18.28 -133.15
C THR A 269 12.27 18.80 -131.70
N VAL A 270 11.87 18.10 -130.63
CA VAL A 270 12.26 16.76 -130.10
C VAL A 270 11.26 16.37 -128.96
N SER A 271 10.89 15.12 -128.60
CA SER A 271 10.88 13.76 -129.22
C SER A 271 10.13 12.76 -128.29
N THR A 272 10.03 11.48 -128.70
CA THR A 272 9.97 10.23 -127.87
C THR A 272 8.89 10.03 -126.78
N ASP A 273 8.16 8.89 -126.69
CA ASP A 273 8.16 7.73 -127.61
C ASP A 273 6.88 6.86 -127.53
N LEU A 274 6.62 6.10 -128.61
CA LEU A 274 5.57 5.07 -128.68
C LEU A 274 6.19 3.66 -128.61
N GLY A 275 6.33 3.10 -127.40
CA GLY A 275 6.95 1.77 -127.19
C GLY A 275 6.11 0.73 -126.43
N ASP A 276 5.18 1.13 -125.56
CA ASP A 276 4.60 0.23 -124.54
C ASP A 276 3.61 -0.83 -125.07
N ALA A 277 2.95 -0.60 -126.21
CA ALA A 277 1.78 -1.38 -126.61
C ALA A 277 2.07 -2.86 -126.95
N ASP A 278 3.27 -3.16 -127.45
CA ASP A 278 3.68 -4.54 -127.74
C ASP A 278 4.52 -5.16 -126.60
N LEU A 279 5.27 -4.35 -125.85
CA LEU A 279 5.93 -4.81 -124.61
C LEU A 279 4.92 -5.29 -123.57
N LEU A 280 3.78 -4.60 -123.39
CA LEU A 280 2.69 -5.06 -122.52
C LEU A 280 2.13 -6.43 -122.93
N ARG A 281 2.14 -6.74 -124.23
CA ARG A 281 1.66 -8.02 -124.77
C ARG A 281 2.66 -9.15 -124.52
N GLU A 282 3.96 -8.86 -124.69
CA GLU A 282 5.05 -9.80 -124.40
C GLU A 282 5.18 -10.07 -122.90
N ILE A 283 5.00 -9.06 -122.05
CA ILE A 283 4.96 -9.19 -120.58
C ILE A 283 3.82 -10.12 -120.12
N GLU A 284 2.62 -10.02 -120.71
CA GLU A 284 1.50 -10.87 -120.28
C GLU A 284 1.70 -12.34 -120.69
N VAL A 285 2.25 -12.60 -121.88
CA VAL A 285 2.65 -13.95 -122.31
C VAL A 285 3.78 -14.51 -121.43
N LEU A 286 4.73 -13.67 -121.01
CA LEU A 286 5.78 -14.06 -120.06
C LEU A 286 5.22 -14.34 -118.66
N LYS A 287 4.18 -13.65 -118.20
CA LYS A 287 3.48 -13.99 -116.94
C LYS A 287 2.80 -15.35 -117.00
N GLU A 288 2.07 -15.67 -118.08
CA GLU A 288 1.49 -17.01 -118.25
C GLU A 288 2.60 -18.06 -118.21
N LYS A 289 3.74 -17.81 -118.88
CA LYS A 289 4.90 -18.72 -118.86
C LYS A 289 5.56 -18.88 -117.49
N VAL A 290 5.58 -17.82 -116.68
CA VAL A 290 6.07 -17.87 -115.29
C VAL A 290 5.10 -18.62 -114.39
N GLN A 291 3.78 -18.42 -114.53
CA GLN A 291 2.78 -19.17 -113.75
C GLN A 291 2.77 -20.67 -114.10
N GLU A 292 2.95 -21.03 -115.37
CA GLU A 292 3.09 -22.41 -115.82
C GLU A 292 4.32 -23.08 -115.16
N LEU A 293 5.48 -22.40 -115.15
CA LEU A 293 6.69 -22.86 -114.46
C LEU A 293 6.54 -22.88 -112.92
N GLU A 294 5.76 -21.97 -112.34
CA GLU A 294 5.50 -21.92 -110.90
C GLU A 294 4.60 -23.09 -110.47
N ILE A 295 3.67 -23.54 -111.33
CA ILE A 295 2.92 -24.79 -111.13
C ILE A 295 3.85 -26.00 -111.22
N ASP A 296 4.63 -26.14 -112.29
CA ASP A 296 5.59 -27.25 -112.47
C ASP A 296 6.57 -27.37 -111.29
N CYS A 297 7.06 -26.24 -110.76
CA CYS A 297 7.96 -26.21 -109.61
C CYS A 297 7.27 -26.63 -108.30
N ASN A 298 5.97 -26.34 -108.14
CA ASN A 298 5.21 -26.79 -106.97
C ASN A 298 4.91 -28.29 -107.05
N GLU A 299 4.51 -28.83 -108.21
CA GLU A 299 4.31 -30.27 -108.41
C GLU A 299 5.61 -31.06 -108.15
N LEU A 300 6.75 -30.59 -108.70
CA LEU A 300 8.07 -31.15 -108.39
C LEU A 300 8.45 -31.03 -106.91
N THR A 301 7.94 -30.04 -106.18
CA THR A 301 8.20 -29.89 -104.73
C THR A 301 7.38 -30.88 -103.91
N GLU A 302 6.11 -31.12 -104.27
CA GLU A 302 5.30 -32.17 -103.62
C GLU A 302 5.84 -33.57 -103.91
N GLU A 303 6.24 -33.87 -105.15
CA GLU A 303 6.79 -35.19 -105.51
C GLU A 303 8.15 -35.45 -104.80
N ASN A 304 9.00 -34.42 -104.66
CA ASN A 304 10.22 -34.52 -103.87
C ASN A 304 9.96 -34.68 -102.35
N LEU A 305 8.89 -34.09 -101.81
CA LEU A 305 8.50 -34.26 -100.40
C LEU A 305 8.01 -35.69 -100.11
N ASP A 306 7.24 -36.29 -101.02
CA ASP A 306 6.81 -37.69 -100.95
C ASP A 306 7.99 -38.67 -101.08
N LEU A 307 8.93 -38.41 -102.00
CA LEU A 307 10.20 -39.14 -102.08
C LEU A 307 11.05 -39.00 -100.79
N LEU A 308 11.07 -37.83 -100.16
CA LEU A 308 11.73 -37.61 -98.87
C LEU A 308 11.07 -38.40 -97.73
N PHE A 309 9.74 -38.53 -97.76
CA PHE A 309 9.00 -39.34 -96.79
C PHE A 309 9.35 -40.83 -96.93
N LYS A 310 9.36 -41.35 -98.17
CA LYS A 310 9.76 -42.73 -98.50
C LYS A 310 11.22 -43.02 -98.13
N LEU A 311 12.14 -42.08 -98.36
CA LEU A 311 13.53 -42.19 -97.91
C LEU A 311 13.66 -42.15 -96.37
N LYS A 312 12.80 -41.42 -95.68
CA LYS A 312 12.79 -41.34 -94.21
C LYS A 312 12.28 -42.63 -93.56
N GLU A 313 11.29 -43.31 -94.15
CA GLU A 313 10.90 -44.65 -93.75
C GLU A 313 12.03 -45.67 -93.98
N ALA A 314 12.68 -45.62 -95.14
CA ALA A 314 13.82 -46.51 -95.46
C ALA A 314 15.01 -46.34 -94.51
N LYS A 315 15.22 -45.14 -93.94
CA LYS A 315 16.38 -44.82 -93.08
C LYS A 315 16.25 -45.31 -91.63
N ASN A 316 15.07 -45.70 -91.16
CA ASN A 316 14.86 -46.13 -89.77
C ASN A 316 15.38 -47.55 -89.43
N ASN A 317 16.02 -48.25 -90.39
CA ASN A 317 16.45 -49.65 -90.26
C ASN A 317 17.96 -49.89 -90.45
N SER A 318 18.82 -49.17 -89.70
CA SER A 318 20.18 -49.67 -89.36
C SER A 318 20.75 -48.98 -88.11
N LYS A 319 21.80 -49.55 -87.50
CA LYS A 319 22.22 -49.29 -86.12
C LYS A 319 23.75 -49.17 -85.96
N ASP A 320 24.16 -48.38 -84.96
CA ASP A 320 25.44 -48.36 -84.20
C ASP A 320 26.81 -48.37 -84.93
N GLY A 321 27.82 -47.66 -84.38
CA GLY A 321 29.24 -47.97 -84.69
C GLY A 321 30.30 -46.88 -84.48
N SER A 322 30.69 -46.61 -83.23
CA SER A 322 31.82 -45.76 -82.79
C SER A 322 33.21 -46.11 -83.37
N SER A 323 34.17 -45.17 -83.31
CA SER A 323 35.61 -45.49 -83.18
C SER A 323 36.40 -44.42 -82.42
N GLU A 324 37.17 -44.80 -81.39
CA GLU A 324 38.25 -43.98 -80.80
C GLU A 324 39.41 -44.85 -80.28
N ASP A 325 40.49 -44.89 -81.10
CA ASP A 325 41.94 -45.15 -80.89
C ASP A 325 42.57 -46.36 -80.11
N LEU A 326 43.81 -46.65 -80.55
CA LEU A 326 45.02 -47.12 -79.84
C LEU A 326 45.44 -48.63 -79.64
N LEU A 327 46.75 -48.85 -79.91
CA LEU A 327 47.73 -49.87 -79.42
C LEU A 327 48.08 -51.20 -80.16
N SER A 328 49.31 -51.20 -80.74
CA SER A 328 50.48 -52.08 -80.43
C SER A 328 50.62 -53.56 -80.89
N ASP A 329 51.36 -53.74 -82.01
CA ASP A 329 52.61 -54.54 -82.17
C ASP A 329 52.66 -56.12 -82.06
N LYS A 330 53.63 -56.68 -82.81
CA LYS A 330 54.29 -58.02 -82.76
C LYS A 330 53.76 -59.26 -83.53
N LEU A 331 54.52 -59.52 -84.61
CA LEU A 331 55.29 -60.76 -84.91
C LEU A 331 54.61 -62.06 -85.42
N LYS A 332 55.06 -62.42 -86.65
CA LYS A 332 55.61 -63.72 -87.10
C LYS A 332 54.71 -64.89 -87.53
N ASP A 333 55.21 -65.53 -88.60
CA ASP A 333 55.24 -66.96 -88.92
C ASP A 333 53.89 -67.72 -88.97
N GLN A 334 53.28 -67.89 -90.15
CA GLN A 334 53.54 -68.96 -91.15
C GLN A 334 52.72 -70.27 -90.96
N SER A 335 51.62 -70.40 -91.71
CA SER A 335 51.16 -71.66 -92.32
C SER A 335 50.29 -71.31 -93.53
N LEU A 336 50.68 -71.54 -94.78
CA LEU A 336 50.91 -72.81 -95.49
C LEU A 336 49.64 -73.61 -95.82
N ALA A 337 49.39 -73.68 -97.14
CA ALA A 337 48.89 -74.81 -97.92
C ALA A 337 47.48 -75.38 -97.69
N SER A 338 46.59 -75.10 -98.65
CA SER A 338 45.79 -76.15 -99.31
C SER A 338 45.43 -75.80 -100.76
N PHE A 339 46.21 -76.38 -101.71
CA PHE A 339 45.93 -76.64 -103.14
C PHE A 339 45.56 -75.44 -104.06
N GLU A 340 46.33 -75.07 -105.09
CA GLU A 340 46.78 -75.83 -106.29
C GLU A 340 45.69 -76.11 -107.33
N SER A 341 45.58 -75.22 -108.33
CA SER A 341 45.58 -75.54 -109.77
C SER A 341 45.78 -74.22 -110.54
N GLU A 342 46.75 -74.03 -111.44
CA GLU A 342 47.74 -74.98 -111.96
C GLU A 342 49.04 -74.23 -112.34
N VAL A 343 50.21 -74.89 -112.24
CA VAL A 343 51.53 -74.31 -112.57
C VAL A 343 52.16 -75.07 -113.73
N SER A 344 52.34 -74.41 -114.88
CA SER A 344 53.23 -74.83 -115.98
C SER A 344 53.26 -73.79 -117.12
N ASN A 345 54.33 -73.61 -117.90
CA ASN A 345 55.75 -73.89 -117.64
C ASN A 345 56.61 -73.23 -118.75
N ASN A 346 57.88 -72.94 -118.46
CA ASN A 346 58.96 -72.57 -119.42
C ASN A 346 58.81 -71.22 -120.18
N LEU A 347 59.84 -70.40 -120.45
CA LEU A 347 61.30 -70.56 -120.67
C LEU A 347 61.70 -70.76 -122.15
N PHE A 348 62.53 -69.83 -122.67
CA PHE A 348 63.36 -69.88 -123.90
C PHE A 348 62.74 -70.37 -125.23
N ARG A 349 62.61 -69.44 -126.19
CA ARG A 349 63.22 -69.43 -127.56
C ARG A 349 62.63 -68.24 -128.35
N ILE A 350 63.38 -67.43 -129.10
CA ILE A 350 64.19 -67.70 -130.32
C ILE A 350 63.32 -68.09 -131.53
N PHE A 351 63.24 -67.15 -132.49
CA PHE A 351 63.13 -67.26 -133.96
C PHE A 351 62.43 -68.45 -134.65
N HIS A 352 61.69 -68.08 -135.70
CA HIS A 352 60.93 -68.90 -136.67
C HIS A 352 59.71 -69.66 -136.08
N SER A 353 58.59 -69.78 -136.78
CA SER A 353 58.20 -69.29 -138.13
C SER A 353 57.46 -67.94 -138.04
N GLU A 354 57.50 -67.01 -139.01
CA GLU A 354 58.15 -67.00 -140.33
C GLU A 354 57.83 -68.19 -141.23
N ASP A 355 56.60 -68.21 -141.74
CA ASP A 355 56.27 -68.89 -142.99
C ASP A 355 56.01 -67.82 -144.07
N MET A 356 57.00 -67.68 -144.95
CA MET A 356 57.00 -67.08 -146.30
C MET A 356 56.40 -65.67 -146.50
N PHE A 357 57.13 -64.63 -146.95
CA PHE A 357 58.01 -64.47 -148.13
C PHE A 357 57.39 -64.74 -149.51
N GLN A 358 57.46 -63.71 -150.36
CA GLN A 358 57.86 -63.68 -151.79
C GLN A 358 57.52 -64.85 -152.76
N GLY A 359 57.14 -64.46 -153.98
CA GLY A 359 56.82 -65.33 -155.12
C GLY A 359 55.51 -64.85 -155.74
N GLU A 360 55.46 -64.03 -156.80
CA GLU A 360 56.11 -64.13 -158.12
C GLU A 360 55.69 -65.37 -158.92
N ASN A 361 55.42 -65.15 -160.21
CA ASN A 361 54.78 -66.08 -161.13
C ASN A 361 55.58 -67.37 -161.35
N VAL A 362 54.90 -68.50 -161.65
CA VAL A 362 55.02 -69.20 -162.97
C VAL A 362 54.06 -70.39 -163.13
N ILE A 363 53.18 -70.25 -164.13
CA ILE A 363 52.75 -71.24 -165.15
C ILE A 363 52.95 -72.74 -164.87
N LYS A 364 51.84 -73.51 -164.84
CA LYS A 364 51.57 -74.63 -165.81
C LYS A 364 50.19 -75.30 -165.63
N ASN A 365 49.43 -75.28 -166.74
CA ASN A 365 48.67 -76.39 -167.36
C ASN A 365 47.65 -77.18 -166.51
N SER A 366 46.43 -77.50 -166.98
CA SER A 366 45.86 -77.46 -168.34
C SER A 366 44.32 -77.54 -168.33
N LYS A 367 43.66 -76.97 -169.37
CA LYS A 367 42.48 -77.50 -170.12
C LYS A 367 41.32 -78.19 -169.35
N ASP A 368 40.04 -77.84 -169.53
CA ASP A 368 39.31 -77.26 -170.68
C ASP A 368 38.06 -76.43 -170.26
N ASP A 369 37.50 -75.67 -171.22
CA ASP A 369 36.12 -75.23 -171.47
C ASP A 369 35.18 -74.60 -170.39
N HIS A 370 34.85 -73.31 -170.64
CA HIS A 370 33.56 -72.60 -170.43
C HIS A 370 32.74 -72.66 -169.12
N ILE A 371 32.46 -71.48 -168.53
CA ILE A 371 31.17 -71.05 -167.93
C ILE A 371 31.12 -69.50 -167.80
N SER A 372 29.96 -68.89 -167.49
CA SER A 372 29.62 -67.48 -167.78
C SER A 372 29.81 -66.46 -166.63
N MET A 373 29.75 -65.18 -166.97
CA MET A 373 30.24 -64.01 -166.20
C MET A 373 29.24 -63.40 -165.18
N GLN A 374 28.05 -64.00 -164.99
CA GLN A 374 26.91 -63.32 -164.37
C GLN A 374 26.90 -63.31 -162.83
N GLU A 375 27.70 -64.15 -162.16
CA GLU A 375 27.61 -64.39 -160.71
C GLU A 375 28.51 -63.48 -159.85
N LEU A 376 29.41 -62.70 -160.47
CA LEU A 376 30.38 -61.86 -159.74
C LEU A 376 29.80 -60.50 -159.31
N GLU A 377 28.88 -59.93 -160.10
CA GLU A 377 28.32 -58.58 -159.91
C GLU A 377 27.41 -58.49 -158.66
N THR A 378 26.67 -59.56 -158.36
CA THR A 378 25.73 -59.63 -157.22
C THR A 378 26.44 -59.66 -155.87
N LEU A 379 27.59 -60.33 -155.78
CA LEU A 379 28.41 -60.40 -154.56
C LEU A 379 29.00 -59.04 -154.18
N LYS A 380 29.34 -58.21 -155.17
CA LYS A 380 29.86 -56.85 -154.96
C LYS A 380 28.83 -55.94 -154.30
N LEU A 381 27.61 -55.87 -154.85
CA LEU A 381 26.53 -55.03 -154.31
C LEU A 381 26.15 -55.41 -152.86
N ALA A 382 26.20 -56.70 -152.52
CA ALA A 382 25.95 -57.17 -151.16
C ALA A 382 27.02 -56.71 -150.14
N LEU A 383 28.28 -56.60 -150.57
CA LEU A 383 29.37 -56.06 -149.74
C LEU A 383 29.26 -54.53 -149.60
N GLU A 384 28.96 -53.82 -150.69
CA GLU A 384 28.79 -52.36 -150.67
C GLU A 384 27.65 -51.94 -149.72
N PHE A 385 26.51 -52.63 -149.75
CA PHE A 385 25.40 -52.39 -148.81
C PHE A 385 25.82 -52.60 -147.34
N ARG A 386 26.54 -53.70 -147.04
CA ARG A 386 27.00 -54.00 -145.68
C ARG A 386 28.04 -53.01 -145.16
N ILE A 387 28.86 -52.43 -146.04
CA ILE A 387 29.76 -51.32 -145.71
C ILE A 387 28.94 -50.06 -145.37
N THR A 388 27.86 -49.75 -146.10
CA THR A 388 27.02 -48.59 -145.77
C THR A 388 26.29 -48.71 -144.44
N ASP A 389 25.77 -49.89 -144.09
CA ASP A 389 25.15 -50.12 -142.77
C ASP A 389 26.15 -50.01 -141.62
N LEU A 390 27.34 -50.63 -141.74
CA LEU A 390 28.39 -50.53 -140.71
C LEU A 390 28.90 -49.10 -140.53
N ASN A 391 29.06 -48.33 -141.62
CA ASN A 391 29.42 -46.91 -141.52
C ASN A 391 28.33 -46.09 -140.82
N LYS A 392 27.05 -46.40 -141.04
CA LYS A 392 25.92 -45.74 -140.38
C LYS A 392 25.87 -46.06 -138.89
N GLU A 393 26.07 -47.32 -138.52
CA GLU A 393 26.21 -47.75 -137.12
C GLU A 393 27.40 -47.06 -136.43
N LEU A 394 28.55 -46.96 -137.11
CA LEU A 394 29.72 -46.23 -136.62
C LEU A 394 29.39 -44.74 -136.38
N THR A 395 28.69 -44.07 -137.31
CA THR A 395 28.29 -42.66 -137.10
C THR A 395 27.31 -42.50 -135.94
N ASN A 396 26.38 -43.43 -135.73
CA ASN A 396 25.48 -43.42 -134.58
C ASN A 396 26.23 -43.63 -133.26
N LYS A 397 27.20 -44.56 -133.21
CA LYS A 397 28.04 -44.75 -132.02
C LYS A 397 28.97 -43.56 -131.76
N THR A 398 29.42 -42.88 -132.81
CA THR A 398 30.22 -41.65 -132.67
C THR A 398 29.39 -40.51 -132.06
N SER A 399 28.12 -40.33 -132.46
CA SER A 399 27.24 -39.32 -131.86
C SER A 399 26.75 -39.69 -130.45
N GLU A 400 26.54 -40.97 -130.16
CA GLU A 400 26.27 -41.47 -128.81
C GLU A 400 27.43 -41.21 -127.85
N ILE A 401 28.68 -41.44 -128.28
CA ILE A 401 29.89 -41.08 -127.53
C ILE A 401 29.97 -39.57 -127.29
N GLY A 402 29.83 -38.73 -128.34
CA GLY A 402 29.90 -37.27 -128.17
C GLY A 402 28.82 -36.71 -127.23
N ASN A 403 27.63 -37.31 -127.20
CA ASN A 403 26.59 -36.97 -126.22
C ASN A 403 26.96 -37.40 -124.79
N LEU A 404 27.63 -38.55 -124.61
CA LEU A 404 28.11 -38.99 -123.30
C LEU A 404 29.28 -38.13 -122.79
N GLU A 405 30.21 -37.73 -123.67
CA GLU A 405 31.31 -36.82 -123.37
C GLU A 405 30.79 -35.43 -122.94
N ALA A 406 29.80 -34.88 -123.65
CA ALA A 406 29.16 -33.62 -123.28
C ALA A 406 28.43 -33.70 -121.91
N ASN A 407 27.78 -34.83 -121.61
CA ASN A 407 27.15 -35.05 -120.30
C ASN A 407 28.18 -35.23 -119.18
N LEU A 408 29.31 -35.90 -119.45
CA LEU A 408 30.44 -35.98 -118.51
C LEU A 408 30.99 -34.59 -118.19
N SER A 409 31.31 -33.79 -119.21
CA SER A 409 31.81 -32.42 -119.04
C SER A 409 30.86 -31.56 -118.20
N ARG A 410 29.53 -31.62 -118.45
CA ARG A 410 28.53 -30.94 -117.63
C ARG A 410 28.52 -31.44 -116.16
N LYS A 411 28.74 -32.73 -115.92
CA LYS A 411 28.82 -33.27 -114.56
C LYS A 411 30.14 -32.96 -113.86
N GLU A 412 31.24 -32.79 -114.59
CA GLU A 412 32.49 -32.26 -114.03
C GLU A 412 32.34 -30.79 -113.62
N GLU A 413 31.66 -29.96 -114.41
CA GLU A 413 31.29 -28.58 -114.02
C GLU A 413 30.41 -28.56 -112.76
N GLU A 414 29.38 -29.40 -112.71
CA GLU A 414 28.47 -29.52 -111.56
C GLU A 414 29.20 -29.97 -110.28
N VAL A 415 30.12 -30.94 -110.39
CA VAL A 415 31.01 -31.36 -109.29
C VAL A 415 31.94 -30.22 -108.87
N GLY A 416 32.48 -29.43 -109.80
CA GLY A 416 33.31 -28.27 -109.46
C GLY A 416 32.55 -27.19 -108.67
N VAL A 417 31.30 -26.92 -109.04
CA VAL A 417 30.41 -26.00 -108.29
C VAL A 417 30.11 -26.56 -106.90
N LEU A 418 29.80 -27.85 -106.78
CA LEU A 418 29.54 -28.51 -105.50
C LEU A 418 30.79 -28.52 -104.59
N GLN A 419 31.98 -28.82 -105.12
CA GLN A 419 33.24 -28.75 -104.38
C GLN A 419 33.51 -27.35 -103.84
N LYS A 420 33.34 -26.31 -104.67
CA LYS A 420 33.44 -24.91 -104.21
C LYS A 420 32.45 -24.63 -103.08
N ARG A 421 31.20 -25.12 -103.19
CA ARG A 421 30.17 -24.90 -102.16
C ARG A 421 30.45 -25.66 -100.86
N VAL A 422 31.07 -26.84 -100.93
CA VAL A 422 31.60 -27.56 -99.76
C VAL A 422 32.68 -26.72 -99.07
N SER A 423 33.69 -26.22 -99.79
CA SER A 423 34.73 -25.35 -99.20
C SER A 423 34.16 -24.04 -98.61
N GLU A 424 33.13 -23.45 -99.23
CA GLU A 424 32.40 -22.29 -98.67
C GLU A 424 31.64 -22.61 -97.37
N LEU A 425 31.23 -23.87 -97.15
CA LEU A 425 30.56 -24.32 -95.94
C LEU A 425 31.57 -24.72 -94.86
N GLU A 426 32.65 -25.42 -95.21
CA GLU A 426 33.75 -25.77 -94.30
C GLU A 426 34.36 -24.51 -93.65
N ALA A 427 34.61 -23.46 -94.45
CA ALA A 427 35.09 -22.17 -93.95
C ALA A 427 34.12 -21.49 -92.97
N LYS A 428 32.80 -21.67 -93.15
CA LYS A 428 31.78 -21.14 -92.23
C LYS A 428 31.67 -21.96 -90.94
N VAL A 429 31.76 -23.28 -91.02
CA VAL A 429 31.81 -24.16 -89.84
C VAL A 429 33.01 -23.80 -88.98
N TYR A 430 34.21 -23.68 -89.58
CA TYR A 430 35.43 -23.27 -88.87
C TYR A 430 35.27 -21.91 -88.16
N HIS A 431 34.64 -20.92 -88.81
CA HIS A 431 34.43 -19.62 -88.19
C HIS A 431 33.42 -19.68 -87.03
N LEU A 432 32.32 -20.42 -87.17
CA LEU A 432 31.33 -20.63 -86.12
C LEU A 432 31.90 -21.42 -84.92
N GLU A 433 32.80 -22.39 -85.15
CA GLU A 433 33.52 -23.07 -84.08
C GLU A 433 34.50 -22.13 -83.34
N GLN A 434 35.13 -21.20 -84.06
CA GLN A 434 35.96 -20.17 -83.46
C GLN A 434 35.14 -19.20 -82.60
N GLU A 435 33.98 -18.73 -83.10
CA GLU A 435 33.04 -17.89 -82.34
C GLU A 435 32.51 -18.61 -81.09
N LYS A 436 32.09 -19.88 -81.24
CA LYS A 436 31.68 -20.73 -80.11
C LYS A 436 32.78 -20.83 -79.06
N SER A 437 34.03 -21.08 -79.46
CA SER A 437 35.16 -21.17 -78.54
C SER A 437 35.45 -19.85 -77.80
N GLN A 438 35.19 -18.69 -78.44
CA GLN A 438 35.30 -17.39 -77.77
C GLN A 438 34.13 -17.17 -76.79
N LEU A 439 32.91 -17.52 -77.17
CA LEU A 439 31.72 -17.37 -76.33
C LEU A 439 31.76 -18.28 -75.09
N GLU A 440 32.26 -19.52 -75.23
CA GLU A 440 32.49 -20.43 -74.10
C GLU A 440 33.53 -19.88 -73.13
N LYS A 441 34.67 -19.34 -73.63
CA LYS A 441 35.69 -18.69 -72.80
C LYS A 441 35.16 -17.45 -72.08
N HIS A 442 34.39 -16.61 -72.76
CA HIS A 442 33.75 -15.44 -72.15
C HIS A 442 32.77 -15.84 -71.05
N LYS A 443 31.90 -16.84 -71.31
CA LYS A 443 30.97 -17.38 -70.32
C LYS A 443 31.70 -17.94 -69.09
N GLU A 444 32.79 -18.67 -69.29
CA GLU A 444 33.58 -19.23 -68.18
C GLU A 444 34.32 -18.15 -67.37
N ALA A 445 34.75 -17.05 -68.02
CA ALA A 445 35.31 -15.89 -67.32
C ALA A 445 34.27 -15.20 -66.42
N VAL A 446 33.09 -14.87 -66.96
CA VAL A 446 31.99 -14.23 -66.20
C VAL A 446 31.51 -15.12 -65.04
N ILE A 447 31.47 -16.44 -65.23
CA ILE A 447 31.13 -17.39 -64.14
C ILE A 447 32.21 -17.41 -63.04
N LYS A 448 33.50 -17.25 -63.38
CA LYS A 448 34.58 -17.16 -62.38
C LYS A 448 34.57 -15.83 -61.63
N GLU A 449 34.30 -14.73 -62.32
CA GLU A 449 34.20 -13.39 -61.74
C GLU A 449 33.02 -13.29 -60.76
N SER A 450 31.80 -13.60 -61.20
CA SER A 450 30.61 -13.63 -60.34
C SER A 450 30.70 -14.65 -59.19
N LYS A 451 31.40 -15.79 -59.38
CA LYS A 451 31.72 -16.70 -58.27
C LYS A 451 32.65 -16.04 -57.26
N HIS A 452 33.66 -15.30 -57.69
CA HIS A 452 34.60 -14.64 -56.80
C HIS A 452 33.93 -13.50 -56.01
N GLU A 453 33.05 -12.72 -56.64
CA GLU A 453 32.22 -11.71 -55.95
C GLU A 453 31.34 -12.35 -54.86
N LEU A 454 30.71 -13.50 -55.14
CA LEU A 454 29.94 -14.25 -54.14
C LEU A 454 30.83 -14.79 -53.00
N GLU A 455 32.03 -15.28 -53.29
CA GLU A 455 33.00 -15.72 -52.26
C GLU A 455 33.46 -14.55 -51.37
N LEU A 456 33.65 -13.35 -51.93
CA LEU A 456 33.95 -12.13 -51.18
C LEU A 456 32.76 -11.70 -50.29
N HIS A 457 31.53 -11.72 -50.82
CA HIS A 457 30.34 -11.41 -50.01
C HIS A 457 30.09 -12.42 -48.88
N ILE A 458 30.41 -13.70 -49.07
CA ILE A 458 30.34 -14.70 -48.01
C ILE A 458 31.35 -14.37 -46.90
N LEU A 459 32.60 -14.04 -47.24
CA LEU A 459 33.62 -13.65 -46.26
C LEU A 459 33.22 -12.39 -45.46
N ASP A 460 32.64 -11.39 -46.14
CA ASP A 460 32.15 -10.17 -45.49
C ASP A 460 31.02 -10.46 -44.49
N ILE A 461 30.07 -11.34 -44.85
CA ILE A 461 28.98 -11.79 -43.99
C ILE A 461 29.52 -12.64 -42.82
N GLU A 462 30.51 -13.50 -43.04
CA GLU A 462 31.16 -14.27 -41.97
C GLU A 462 31.94 -13.36 -40.99
N GLN A 463 32.61 -12.32 -41.49
CA GLN A 463 33.27 -11.32 -40.65
C GLN A 463 32.25 -10.50 -39.83
N GLN A 464 31.13 -10.08 -40.44
CA GLN A 464 30.04 -9.42 -39.72
C GLN A 464 29.43 -10.34 -38.64
N LYS A 465 29.24 -11.62 -38.95
CA LYS A 465 28.77 -12.63 -37.99
C LYS A 465 29.75 -12.81 -36.82
N GLN A 466 31.06 -12.82 -37.06
CA GLN A 466 32.06 -12.86 -35.99
C GLN A 466 32.01 -11.61 -35.10
N GLN A 467 31.89 -10.41 -35.69
CA GLN A 467 31.76 -9.16 -34.94
C GLN A 467 30.48 -9.11 -34.08
N LEU A 468 29.35 -9.59 -34.62
CA LEU A 468 28.10 -9.74 -33.86
C LEU A 468 28.22 -10.79 -32.75
N SER A 469 28.93 -11.90 -32.97
CA SER A 469 29.18 -12.92 -31.95
C SER A 469 30.03 -12.37 -30.79
N ILE A 470 31.04 -11.55 -31.08
CA ILE A 470 31.86 -10.88 -30.06
C ILE A 470 31.00 -9.87 -29.29
N ARG A 471 30.17 -9.08 -29.99
CA ARG A 471 29.26 -8.12 -29.34
C ARG A 471 28.24 -8.80 -28.44
N ASN A 472 27.69 -9.96 -28.85
CA ASN A 472 26.79 -10.74 -28.01
C ASN A 472 27.50 -11.24 -26.75
N SER A 473 28.71 -11.81 -26.86
CA SER A 473 29.50 -12.23 -25.69
C SER A 473 29.72 -11.09 -24.69
N VAL A 474 30.05 -9.88 -25.17
CA VAL A 474 30.24 -8.70 -24.30
C VAL A 474 28.92 -8.28 -23.62
N LEU A 475 27.79 -8.36 -24.32
CA LEU A 475 26.47 -8.08 -23.75
C LEU A 475 26.03 -9.16 -22.75
N GLU A 476 26.34 -10.43 -23.01
CA GLU A 476 26.08 -11.55 -22.10
C GLU A 476 26.87 -11.43 -20.80
N ASP A 477 28.15 -11.01 -20.87
CA ASP A 477 28.96 -10.73 -19.69
C ASP A 477 28.50 -9.46 -18.94
N GLN A 478 28.10 -8.40 -19.65
CA GLN A 478 27.49 -7.22 -19.00
C GLN A 478 26.18 -7.55 -18.29
N MET A 479 25.32 -8.39 -18.89
CA MET A 479 24.10 -8.89 -18.24
C MET A 479 24.43 -9.75 -17.02
N ARG A 480 25.50 -10.57 -17.08
CA ARG A 480 25.98 -11.38 -15.96
C ARG A 480 26.44 -10.50 -14.80
N ASP A 481 27.26 -9.49 -15.06
CA ASP A 481 27.77 -8.58 -14.04
C ASP A 481 26.66 -7.76 -13.38
N LEU A 482 25.73 -7.21 -14.18
CA LEU A 482 24.55 -6.51 -13.66
C LEU A 482 23.63 -7.44 -12.84
N THR A 483 23.51 -8.72 -13.20
CA THR A 483 22.76 -9.71 -12.41
C THR A 483 23.45 -9.97 -11.07
N ASN A 484 24.79 -10.12 -11.07
CA ASN A 484 25.57 -10.30 -9.84
C ASN A 484 25.47 -9.07 -8.90
N GLU A 485 25.52 -7.85 -9.46
CA GLU A 485 25.31 -6.61 -8.68
C GLU A 485 23.89 -6.53 -8.11
N GLN A 486 22.87 -6.93 -8.89
CA GLN A 486 21.49 -6.99 -8.42
C GLN A 486 21.30 -8.02 -7.29
N GLU A 487 21.90 -9.21 -7.40
CA GLU A 487 21.88 -10.23 -6.33
C GLU A 487 22.61 -9.74 -5.06
N SER A 488 23.75 -9.04 -5.18
CA SER A 488 24.44 -8.41 -4.03
C SER A 488 23.55 -7.37 -3.36
N CYS A 489 22.97 -6.45 -4.14
CA CYS A 489 22.07 -5.42 -3.63
C CYS A 489 20.84 -6.01 -2.92
N LEU A 490 20.26 -7.12 -3.44
CA LEU A 490 19.15 -7.82 -2.79
C LEU A 490 19.59 -8.50 -1.47
N SER A 491 20.79 -9.07 -1.42
CA SER A 491 21.35 -9.66 -0.20
C SER A 491 21.63 -8.59 0.87
N GLU A 492 22.17 -7.44 0.47
CA GLU A 492 22.38 -6.28 1.35
C GLU A 492 21.06 -5.70 1.85
N LEU A 493 20.05 -5.57 0.99
CA LEU A 493 18.70 -5.12 1.36
C LEU A 493 18.05 -6.06 2.38
N GLU A 494 18.14 -7.38 2.21
CA GLU A 494 17.54 -8.34 3.14
C GLU A 494 18.31 -8.45 4.47
N ASN A 495 19.63 -8.22 4.45
CA ASN A 495 20.42 -8.02 5.67
C ASN A 495 20.00 -6.73 6.41
N ALA A 496 19.81 -5.61 5.70
CA ALA A 496 19.33 -4.37 6.28
C ALA A 496 17.91 -4.51 6.85
N ARG A 497 17.02 -5.21 6.13
CA ARG A 497 15.66 -5.58 6.58
C ARG A 497 15.70 -6.42 7.86
N SER A 498 16.58 -7.41 7.90
CA SER A 498 16.79 -8.27 9.09
C SER A 498 17.32 -7.49 10.29
N GLN A 499 18.15 -6.47 10.08
CA GLN A 499 18.60 -5.57 11.14
C GLN A 499 17.49 -4.63 11.61
N ALA A 500 16.73 -4.04 10.68
CA ALA A 500 15.58 -3.18 10.99
C ALA A 500 14.51 -3.93 11.81
N ALA A 501 14.21 -5.19 11.46
CA ALA A 501 13.28 -6.03 12.21
C ALA A 501 13.72 -6.27 13.67
N ARG A 502 15.01 -6.56 13.90
CA ARG A 502 15.57 -6.71 15.27
C ARG A 502 15.56 -5.40 16.06
N LEU A 503 15.76 -4.26 15.38
CA LEU A 503 15.64 -2.95 16.02
C LEU A 503 14.17 -2.63 16.38
N GLN A 504 13.21 -2.98 15.53
CA GLN A 504 11.78 -2.86 15.83
C GLN A 504 11.36 -3.77 17.00
N GLU A 505 11.80 -5.03 17.01
CA GLU A 505 11.58 -5.96 18.12
C GLU A 505 12.11 -5.40 19.45
N LYS A 506 13.33 -4.84 19.45
CA LYS A 506 13.91 -4.21 20.63
C LYS A 506 13.21 -2.89 21.03
N ILE A 507 12.69 -2.12 20.08
CA ILE A 507 11.87 -0.93 20.37
C ILE A 507 10.56 -1.35 21.04
N MET A 508 9.91 -2.43 20.59
CA MET A 508 8.73 -2.99 21.25
C MET A 508 9.03 -3.53 22.66
N GLU A 509 10.17 -4.19 22.86
CA GLU A 509 10.62 -4.66 24.17
C GLU A 509 10.84 -3.49 25.14
N MET A 510 11.60 -2.46 24.73
CA MET A 510 11.81 -1.25 25.54
C MET A 510 10.52 -0.47 25.80
N GLN A 511 9.60 -0.41 24.82
CA GLN A 511 8.29 0.22 25.03
C GLN A 511 7.48 -0.55 26.09
N SER A 512 7.48 -1.89 26.05
CA SER A 512 6.80 -2.71 27.06
C SER A 512 7.42 -2.57 28.46
N GLU A 513 8.74 -2.37 28.58
CA GLU A 513 9.38 -2.04 29.85
C GLU A 513 9.00 -0.64 30.35
N ILE A 514 8.95 0.36 29.46
CA ILE A 514 8.53 1.73 29.78
C ILE A 514 7.06 1.77 30.23
N ASP A 515 6.16 1.09 29.51
CA ASP A 515 4.74 1.03 29.84
C ASP A 515 4.52 0.36 31.21
N SER A 516 5.19 -0.79 31.44
CA SER A 516 5.11 -1.50 32.73
C SER A 516 5.72 -0.70 33.89
N SER A 517 6.83 0.00 33.66
CA SER A 517 7.43 0.89 34.66
C SER A 517 6.56 2.13 34.92
N THR A 518 5.81 2.59 33.93
CA THR A 518 4.87 3.72 34.08
C THR A 518 3.66 3.30 34.90
N GLU A 519 3.14 2.09 34.70
CA GLU A 519 2.03 1.54 35.49
C GLU A 519 2.41 1.29 36.96
N ASP A 520 3.62 0.75 37.23
CA ASP A 520 4.14 0.64 38.61
C ASP A 520 4.32 2.03 39.26
N MET A 521 4.82 3.02 38.52
CA MET A 521 4.96 4.39 39.03
C MET A 521 3.60 5.06 39.27
N GLU A 522 2.59 4.87 38.42
CA GLU A 522 1.22 5.30 38.68
C GLU A 522 0.63 4.62 39.92
N GLN A 523 0.87 3.32 40.10
CA GLN A 523 0.36 2.56 41.25
C GLN A 523 1.06 3.00 42.55
N ARG A 524 2.36 3.28 42.52
CA ARG A 524 3.10 3.94 43.62
C ARG A 524 2.53 5.31 43.93
N LEU A 525 2.28 6.15 42.92
CA LEU A 525 1.71 7.49 43.10
C LEU A 525 0.35 7.44 43.81
N LYS A 526 -0.55 6.53 43.39
CA LYS A 526 -1.85 6.29 44.03
C LYS A 526 -1.71 5.84 45.49
N VAL A 527 -0.72 5.00 45.81
CA VAL A 527 -0.40 4.59 47.19
C VAL A 527 0.15 5.77 48.01
N THR A 528 1.08 6.56 47.46
CA THR A 528 1.62 7.73 48.17
C THR A 528 0.60 8.85 48.38
N GLN A 529 -0.31 9.06 47.42
CA GLN A 529 -1.41 10.02 47.58
C GLN A 529 -2.32 9.58 48.73
N LYS A 530 -2.75 8.32 48.78
CA LYS A 530 -3.58 7.80 49.87
C LYS A 530 -2.87 7.90 51.23
N ALA A 531 -1.56 7.61 51.28
CA ALA A 531 -0.76 7.78 52.49
C ALA A 531 -0.62 9.27 52.89
N GLN A 532 -0.60 10.20 51.94
CA GLN A 532 -0.60 11.64 52.23
C GLN A 532 -1.97 12.11 52.72
N GLU A 533 -3.08 11.66 52.13
CA GLU A 533 -4.44 11.93 52.62
C GLU A 533 -4.61 11.44 54.08
N GLU A 534 -4.08 10.25 54.41
CA GLU A 534 -4.03 9.72 55.77
C GLU A 534 -3.13 10.56 56.70
N CYS A 535 -1.95 11.01 56.23
CA CYS A 535 -1.08 11.91 56.98
C CYS A 535 -1.65 13.32 57.18
N GLU A 536 -2.50 13.80 56.27
CA GLU A 536 -3.20 15.10 56.41
C GLU A 536 -4.39 14.98 57.35
N PHE A 537 -5.13 13.86 57.31
CA PHE A 537 -6.16 13.53 58.30
C PHE A 537 -5.57 13.44 59.72
N LEU A 538 -4.52 12.64 59.93
CA LEU A 538 -3.83 12.51 61.23
C LEU A 538 -3.17 13.81 61.71
N ARG A 539 -2.81 14.71 60.79
CA ARG A 539 -2.33 16.07 61.11
C ARG A 539 -3.48 16.95 61.60
N GLY A 540 -4.67 16.84 60.99
CA GLY A 540 -5.89 17.49 61.45
C GLY A 540 -6.30 17.02 62.86
N GLU A 541 -6.30 15.71 63.11
CA GLU A 541 -6.59 15.16 64.44
C GLU A 541 -5.54 15.57 65.49
N ASN A 542 -4.26 15.61 65.15
CA ASN A 542 -3.22 16.15 66.04
C ASN A 542 -3.41 17.65 66.33
N GLN A 543 -3.74 18.47 65.33
CA GLN A 543 -4.02 19.89 65.53
C GLN A 543 -5.24 20.09 66.44
N GLN A 544 -6.32 19.34 66.23
CA GLN A 544 -7.51 19.36 67.08
C GLN A 544 -7.21 18.90 68.53
N SER A 545 -6.37 17.88 68.67
CA SER A 545 -5.88 17.40 69.98
C SER A 545 -5.00 18.45 70.68
N GLN A 546 -4.17 19.17 69.92
CA GLN A 546 -3.31 20.21 70.48
C GLN A 546 -4.09 21.47 70.87
N VAL A 547 -5.15 21.83 70.12
CA VAL A 547 -6.11 22.89 70.52
C VAL A 547 -6.85 22.51 71.80
N THR A 548 -7.31 21.27 71.95
CA THR A 548 -7.97 20.83 73.19
C THR A 548 -7.00 20.76 74.38
N ILE A 549 -5.74 20.36 74.18
CA ILE A 549 -4.69 20.43 75.21
C ILE A 549 -4.41 21.87 75.64
N GLU A 550 -4.29 22.83 74.70
CA GLU A 550 -4.03 24.22 75.04
C GLU A 550 -5.24 24.88 75.75
N ASN A 551 -6.47 24.58 75.32
CA ASN A 551 -7.70 24.99 76.03
C ASN A 551 -7.74 24.46 77.47
N LEU A 552 -7.49 23.16 77.68
CA LEU A 552 -7.44 22.54 79.01
C LEU A 552 -6.33 23.14 79.88
N LYS A 553 -5.22 23.56 79.28
CA LYS A 553 -4.10 24.25 79.94
C LYS A 553 -4.46 25.70 80.32
N GLU A 554 -5.23 26.42 79.49
CA GLU A 554 -5.80 27.72 79.85
C GLU A 554 -6.83 27.60 80.99
N GLU A 555 -7.71 26.59 80.96
CA GLU A 555 -8.63 26.26 82.05
C GLU A 555 -7.87 25.92 83.34
N CYS A 556 -6.83 25.07 83.27
CA CYS A 556 -5.96 24.77 84.40
C CYS A 556 -5.25 26.01 84.94
N SER A 557 -4.84 26.94 84.08
CA SER A 557 -4.24 28.22 84.51
C SER A 557 -5.25 29.11 85.24
N SER A 558 -6.50 29.13 84.76
CA SER A 558 -7.61 29.88 85.34
C SER A 558 -8.03 29.29 86.69
N PHE A 559 -8.12 27.97 86.80
CA PHE A 559 -8.38 27.27 88.06
C PHE A 559 -7.24 27.46 89.06
N LYS A 560 -5.98 27.41 88.61
CA LYS A 560 -4.80 27.69 89.46
C LYS A 560 -4.82 29.12 90.00
N LYS A 561 -5.23 30.10 89.19
CA LYS A 561 -5.43 31.49 89.63
C LYS A 561 -6.55 31.58 90.66
N LEU A 562 -7.73 31.04 90.37
CA LEU A 562 -8.89 31.03 91.28
C LEU A 562 -8.57 30.37 92.63
N ASN A 563 -7.82 29.26 92.61
CA ASN A 563 -7.36 28.58 93.82
C ASN A 563 -6.35 29.45 94.60
N GLY A 564 -5.50 30.23 93.91
CA GLY A 564 -4.66 31.25 94.52
C GLY A 564 -5.46 32.37 95.19
N ASP A 565 -6.45 32.93 94.50
CA ASP A 565 -7.35 33.96 95.03
C ASP A 565 -8.14 33.46 96.25
N LEU A 566 -8.65 32.22 96.19
CA LEU A 566 -9.43 31.58 97.26
C LEU A 566 -8.54 31.22 98.47
N ARG A 567 -7.27 30.84 98.26
CA ARG A 567 -6.27 30.74 99.34
C ARG A 567 -5.99 32.11 99.98
N GLN A 568 -5.93 33.19 99.19
CA GLN A 568 -5.74 34.54 99.73
C GLN A 568 -6.96 35.02 100.53
N GLN A 569 -8.17 34.68 100.10
CA GLN A 569 -9.40 34.90 100.89
C GLN A 569 -9.39 34.09 102.19
N LYS A 570 -8.98 32.82 102.15
CA LYS A 570 -8.82 31.98 103.34
C LYS A 570 -7.84 32.59 104.34
N LEU A 571 -6.66 33.03 103.89
CA LEU A 571 -5.67 33.68 104.76
C LEU A 571 -6.23 34.95 105.42
N LYS A 572 -6.91 35.82 104.67
CA LYS A 572 -7.59 37.02 105.21
C LYS A 572 -8.66 36.66 106.26
N LEU A 573 -9.35 35.54 106.08
CA LEU A 573 -10.33 35.04 107.05
C LEU A 573 -9.64 34.46 108.31
N GLU A 574 -8.53 33.73 108.16
CA GLU A 574 -7.72 33.22 109.28
C GLU A 574 -7.08 34.36 110.09
N GLU A 575 -6.61 35.43 109.43
CA GLU A 575 -6.18 36.69 110.05
C GLU A 575 -7.32 37.36 110.84
N TYR A 576 -8.51 37.47 110.24
CA TYR A 576 -9.69 38.06 110.89
C TYR A 576 -10.15 37.23 112.10
N CYS A 577 -10.22 35.90 111.97
CA CYS A 577 -10.52 35.00 113.08
C CYS A 577 -9.47 35.09 114.20
N SER A 578 -8.19 35.25 113.86
CA SER A 578 -7.11 35.47 114.84
C SER A 578 -7.26 36.80 115.59
N LEU A 579 -7.59 37.88 114.87
CA LEU A 579 -7.86 39.20 115.46
C LEU A 579 -9.10 39.18 116.37
N MET A 580 -10.18 38.50 115.95
CA MET A 580 -11.38 38.35 116.76
C MET A 580 -11.15 37.46 117.99
N GLY A 581 -10.35 36.39 117.86
CA GLY A 581 -9.91 35.57 118.99
C GLY A 581 -9.04 36.33 119.99
N ALA A 582 -8.18 37.24 119.52
CA ALA A 582 -7.42 38.14 120.39
C ALA A 582 -8.33 39.14 121.13
N ARG A 583 -9.30 39.73 120.43
CA ARG A 583 -10.31 40.62 121.05
C ARG A 583 -11.20 39.90 122.07
N LEU A 584 -11.56 38.65 121.82
CA LEU A 584 -12.33 37.84 122.78
C LEU A 584 -11.51 37.61 124.05
N LYS A 585 -10.26 37.16 123.94
CA LYS A 585 -9.34 37.01 125.09
C LYS A 585 -9.15 38.31 125.87
N GLU A 586 -9.00 39.44 125.19
CA GLU A 586 -8.92 40.75 125.85
C GLU A 586 -10.21 41.10 126.60
N SER A 587 -11.38 40.76 126.02
CA SER A 587 -12.68 40.93 126.68
C SER A 587 -12.82 40.03 127.91
N ASP A 588 -12.41 38.76 127.81
CA ASP A 588 -12.46 37.80 128.91
C ASP A 588 -11.55 38.22 130.07
N GLU A 589 -10.34 38.72 129.78
CA GLU A 589 -9.41 39.25 130.78
C GLU A 589 -9.94 40.55 131.44
N ARG A 590 -10.67 41.39 130.68
CA ARG A 590 -11.39 42.55 131.24
C ARG A 590 -12.57 42.11 132.12
N PHE A 591 -13.31 41.07 131.74
CA PHE A 591 -14.40 40.51 132.55
C PHE A 591 -13.87 39.88 133.85
N ALA A 592 -12.78 39.11 133.80
CA ALA A 592 -12.14 38.55 134.99
C ALA A 592 -11.75 39.64 136.00
N LYS A 593 -11.05 40.70 135.55
CA LYS A 593 -10.69 41.87 136.39
C LYS A 593 -11.90 42.65 136.92
N CYS A 594 -13.03 42.59 136.21
CA CYS A 594 -14.29 43.15 136.68
C CYS A 594 -14.91 42.28 137.77
N SER A 595 -14.88 40.95 137.61
CA SER A 595 -15.35 39.97 138.60
C SER A 595 -14.56 40.02 139.90
N GLU A 596 -13.22 40.09 139.83
CA GLU A 596 -12.35 40.29 141.01
C GLU A 596 -12.69 41.57 141.78
N ARG A 597 -12.95 42.67 141.05
CA ARG A 597 -13.41 43.94 141.64
C ARG A 597 -14.79 43.83 142.27
N LEU A 598 -15.68 43.02 141.70
CA LEU A 598 -17.05 42.82 142.17
C LEU A 598 -17.05 41.97 143.44
N GLU A 599 -16.29 40.86 143.49
CA GLU A 599 -16.02 40.10 144.71
C GLU A 599 -15.41 40.97 145.82
N LEU A 600 -14.43 41.81 145.49
CA LEU A 600 -13.79 42.71 146.47
C LEU A 600 -14.78 43.76 147.00
N LEU A 601 -15.75 44.18 146.19
CA LEU A 601 -16.80 45.11 146.58
C LEU A 601 -17.88 44.41 147.43
N GLU A 602 -18.26 43.18 147.08
CA GLU A 602 -19.18 42.33 147.86
C GLU A 602 -18.60 42.03 149.25
N LYS A 603 -17.32 41.64 149.33
CA LYS A 603 -16.59 41.45 150.61
C LYS A 603 -16.56 42.73 151.46
N LYS A 604 -16.52 43.91 150.84
CA LYS A 604 -16.66 45.21 151.54
C LYS A 604 -18.09 45.50 151.98
N PHE A 605 -19.10 45.14 151.19
CA PHE A 605 -20.51 45.30 151.58
C PHE A 605 -20.87 44.39 152.76
N ILE A 606 -20.37 43.15 152.82
CA ILE A 606 -20.57 42.26 153.97
C ILE A 606 -20.00 42.90 155.24
N LEU A 607 -18.75 43.37 155.21
CA LEU A 607 -18.13 44.07 156.35
C LEU A 607 -18.87 45.37 156.74
N MET A 608 -19.47 46.07 155.78
CA MET A 608 -20.30 47.25 156.04
C MET A 608 -21.65 46.88 156.67
N LEU A 609 -22.26 45.76 156.27
CA LEU A 609 -23.50 45.26 156.86
C LEU A 609 -23.29 44.78 158.30
N ASP A 610 -22.16 44.12 158.61
CA ASP A 610 -21.79 43.76 159.98
C ASP A 610 -21.57 45.00 160.86
N ASP A 611 -20.89 46.03 160.34
CA ASP A 611 -20.71 47.33 161.01
C ASP A 611 -22.06 48.04 161.26
N ILE A 612 -22.95 48.08 160.26
CA ILE A 612 -24.31 48.61 160.39
C ILE A 612 -25.12 47.83 161.44
N ALA A 613 -25.14 46.50 161.39
CA ALA A 613 -25.87 45.68 162.36
C ALA A 613 -25.34 45.87 163.80
N SER A 614 -24.03 46.08 163.96
CA SER A 614 -23.43 46.42 165.26
C SER A 614 -23.90 47.79 165.79
N LYS A 615 -24.08 48.77 164.90
CA LYS A 615 -24.56 50.12 165.21
C LYS A 615 -26.07 50.16 165.46
N GLU A 616 -26.86 49.42 164.69
CA GLU A 616 -28.29 49.24 164.93
C GLU A 616 -28.55 48.64 166.32
N LYS A 617 -27.75 47.64 166.73
CA LYS A 617 -27.83 47.08 168.08
C LYS A 617 -27.50 48.10 169.18
N HIS A 618 -26.54 48.99 168.95
CA HIS A 618 -26.24 50.10 169.87
C HIS A 618 -27.39 51.11 169.91
N LEU A 619 -27.83 51.59 168.76
CA LEU A 619 -28.94 52.55 168.61
C LEU A 619 -30.27 52.03 169.17
N THR A 620 -30.55 50.74 169.08
CA THR A 620 -31.74 50.13 169.71
C THR A 620 -31.64 50.22 171.24
N SER A 621 -30.45 49.98 171.79
CA SER A 621 -30.19 50.11 173.23
C SER A 621 -30.29 51.56 173.71
N ASP A 622 -29.82 52.53 172.90
CA ASP A 622 -29.97 53.97 173.18
C ASP A 622 -31.43 54.42 173.07
N LEU A 623 -32.18 53.89 172.11
CA LEU A 623 -33.59 54.19 171.90
C LEU A 623 -34.46 53.64 173.04
N ASP A 624 -34.21 52.42 173.52
CA ASP A 624 -34.93 51.86 174.68
C ASP A 624 -34.72 52.74 175.92
N TYR A 625 -33.49 53.22 176.17
CA TYR A 625 -33.20 54.19 177.23
C TYR A 625 -33.95 55.52 177.03
N LEU A 626 -33.97 56.05 175.80
CA LEU A 626 -34.70 57.28 175.47
C LEU A 626 -36.23 57.13 175.55
N PHE A 627 -36.80 55.96 175.25
CA PHE A 627 -38.24 55.71 175.43
C PHE A 627 -38.63 55.68 176.91
N ASP A 628 -37.79 55.10 177.76
CA ASP A 628 -38.01 55.09 179.21
C ASP A 628 -37.93 56.50 179.84
N GLU A 629 -37.12 57.40 179.28
CA GLU A 629 -37.08 58.82 179.67
C GLU A 629 -38.23 59.63 179.08
N ASN A 630 -38.52 59.49 177.78
CA ASN A 630 -39.58 60.24 177.09
C ASN A 630 -40.98 59.92 177.63
N ARG A 631 -41.20 58.68 178.12
CA ARG A 631 -42.42 58.29 178.84
C ARG A 631 -42.72 59.19 180.05
N LYS A 632 -41.69 59.75 180.71
CA LYS A 632 -41.82 60.70 181.83
C LYS A 632 -42.20 62.11 181.38
N HIS A 633 -41.87 62.50 180.13
CA HIS A 633 -42.16 63.82 179.58
C HIS A 633 -43.56 63.92 178.95
N VAL A 634 -44.08 62.82 178.37
CA VAL A 634 -45.43 62.80 177.78
C VAL A 634 -46.51 63.15 178.82
N GLU A 635 -46.38 62.69 180.06
CA GLU A 635 -47.30 63.02 181.17
C GLU A 635 -47.31 64.52 181.53
N GLN A 636 -46.21 65.25 181.25
CA GLN A 636 -46.12 66.69 181.49
C GLN A 636 -46.69 67.51 180.30
N GLY A 637 -46.49 67.04 179.06
CA GLY A 637 -46.89 67.79 177.86
C GLY A 637 -48.40 67.94 177.67
N GLN A 638 -49.20 66.95 178.11
CA GLN A 638 -50.65 66.92 177.91
C GLN A 638 -51.41 68.07 178.61
N ILE A 639 -50.80 68.71 179.62
CA ILE A 639 -51.39 69.81 180.38
C ILE A 639 -51.35 71.14 179.59
N LEU A 640 -50.27 71.38 178.82
CA LEU A 640 -50.05 72.64 178.10
C LEU A 640 -50.88 72.77 176.81
N LEU A 641 -51.11 71.65 176.10
CA LEU A 641 -51.73 71.68 174.77
C LEU A 641 -53.16 72.25 174.77
N ASN A 642 -53.91 72.04 175.85
CA ASN A 642 -55.30 72.50 175.98
C ASN A 642 -55.43 74.04 176.09
N GLN A 643 -54.35 74.75 176.41
CA GLN A 643 -54.37 76.21 176.58
C GLN A 643 -54.22 76.97 175.26
N MET A 644 -53.40 76.45 174.34
CA MET A 644 -53.03 77.12 173.08
C MET A 644 -54.14 77.13 172.01
N GLN A 645 -55.10 76.20 172.08
CA GLN A 645 -56.08 76.00 171.01
C GLN A 645 -57.12 77.13 170.87
N MET A 646 -57.30 77.97 171.91
CA MET A 646 -58.31 79.04 171.90
C MET A 646 -57.85 80.31 171.16
N GLU A 647 -56.54 80.60 171.10
CA GLU A 647 -56.03 81.87 170.56
C GLU A 647 -56.07 81.90 169.03
N LYS A 648 -55.87 80.74 168.37
CA LYS A 648 -55.66 80.68 166.92
C LYS A 648 -56.93 80.84 166.04
N MET A 649 -58.10 81.07 166.64
CA MET A 649 -59.37 81.21 165.92
C MET A 649 -59.56 82.61 165.30
N VAL A 650 -58.97 83.65 165.91
CA VAL A 650 -59.29 85.06 165.59
C VAL A 650 -58.51 85.57 164.37
N GLU A 651 -57.30 85.07 164.15
CA GLU A 651 -56.35 85.62 163.19
C GLU A 651 -56.75 85.40 161.71
N THR A 652 -57.49 84.32 161.42
CA THR A 652 -57.82 83.91 160.04
C THR A 652 -58.85 84.80 159.33
N GLN A 653 -59.57 85.68 160.03
CA GLN A 653 -60.66 86.49 159.43
C GLN A 653 -60.19 87.82 158.80
N ASN A 654 -58.95 88.26 159.03
CA ASN A 654 -58.48 89.58 158.58
C ASN A 654 -57.89 89.61 157.15
N LEU A 655 -57.52 88.46 156.58
CA LEU A 655 -56.70 88.40 155.36
C LEU A 655 -57.50 88.41 154.04
N GLU A 656 -58.81 88.15 154.06
CA GLU A 656 -59.61 88.05 152.83
C GLU A 656 -59.90 89.41 152.16
N LEU A 657 -59.82 90.52 152.90
CA LEU A 657 -60.16 91.87 152.40
C LEU A 657 -59.07 92.55 151.56
N GLU A 658 -57.82 92.09 151.59
CA GLU A 658 -56.70 92.81 150.96
C GLU A 658 -56.53 92.52 149.46
N ILE A 659 -57.07 91.39 148.99
CA ILE A 659 -56.85 90.85 147.63
C ILE A 659 -57.57 91.66 146.54
N GLU A 660 -58.76 92.19 146.83
CA GLU A 660 -59.64 92.81 145.82
C GLU A 660 -59.04 94.10 145.21
N ASN A 661 -58.23 94.83 145.96
CA ASN A 661 -57.72 96.16 145.60
C ASN A 661 -56.58 96.14 144.54
N LEU A 662 -55.96 94.99 144.29
CA LEU A 662 -54.82 94.88 143.35
C LEU A 662 -55.23 94.78 141.88
N SER A 663 -56.46 94.35 141.57
CA SER A 663 -56.88 94.05 140.20
C SER A 663 -56.94 95.27 139.26
N LEU A 664 -57.09 96.47 139.79
CA LEU A 664 -57.28 97.70 139.01
C LEU A 664 -56.01 98.24 138.32
N LYS A 665 -54.81 97.74 138.66
CA LYS A 665 -53.54 98.29 138.15
C LYS A 665 -53.09 97.79 136.78
N LEU A 666 -53.72 96.77 136.20
CA LEU A 666 -53.22 96.11 134.98
C LEU A 666 -53.47 96.88 133.67
N SER A 667 -54.34 97.89 133.66
CA SER A 667 -54.85 98.52 132.42
C SER A 667 -53.89 99.49 131.71
N ALA A 668 -52.71 99.78 132.26
CA ALA A 668 -51.84 100.86 131.81
C ALA A 668 -50.67 100.44 130.87
N THR A 669 -50.65 99.19 130.38
CA THR A 669 -49.50 98.62 129.66
C THR A 669 -49.74 98.34 128.16
N PHE A 670 -50.71 99.01 127.55
CA PHE A 670 -51.16 98.71 126.18
C PHE A 670 -50.44 99.53 125.10
N ASP A 671 -50.27 100.84 125.32
CA ASP A 671 -50.07 101.84 124.26
C ASP A 671 -48.70 101.78 123.54
N GLU A 672 -47.63 101.32 124.21
CA GLU A 672 -46.28 101.28 123.62
C GLU A 672 -46.15 100.26 122.46
N LYS A 673 -47.09 99.31 122.32
CA LYS A 673 -47.07 98.34 121.21
C LYS A 673 -47.40 98.95 119.85
N GLU A 674 -48.21 100.01 119.81
CA GLU A 674 -48.75 100.52 118.54
C GLU A 674 -47.67 101.26 117.72
N ARG A 675 -46.72 101.90 118.40
CA ARG A 675 -45.59 102.66 117.83
C ARG A 675 -44.67 101.83 116.91
N ILE A 676 -44.57 100.51 117.13
CA ILE A 676 -43.66 99.63 116.37
C ILE A 676 -44.27 99.22 115.03
N ALA A 677 -45.60 99.15 114.91
CA ALA A 677 -46.30 98.67 113.72
C ALA A 677 -46.13 99.61 112.51
N SER A 678 -46.07 100.93 112.73
CA SER A 678 -46.06 101.92 111.64
C SER A 678 -44.80 101.90 110.76
N ASN A 679 -43.63 101.56 111.32
CA ASN A 679 -42.37 101.59 110.57
C ASN A 679 -42.27 100.44 109.55
N ALA A 680 -42.74 99.24 109.90
CA ALA A 680 -42.73 98.08 109.00
C ALA A 680 -43.63 98.27 107.76
N LEU A 681 -44.62 99.16 107.85
CA LEU A 681 -45.61 99.40 106.79
C LEU A 681 -45.01 100.17 105.61
N PHE A 682 -44.01 101.04 105.86
CA PHE A 682 -43.35 101.82 104.82
C PHE A 682 -42.43 100.97 103.93
N GLU A 683 -41.66 100.07 104.54
CA GLU A 683 -40.71 99.16 103.86
C GLU A 683 -41.42 98.17 102.90
N VAL A 684 -42.62 97.73 103.29
CA VAL A 684 -43.49 96.90 102.44
C VAL A 684 -43.94 97.65 101.19
N SER A 685 -44.21 98.96 101.25
CA SER A 685 -44.60 99.74 100.07
C SER A 685 -43.47 99.86 99.04
N THR A 686 -42.22 100.06 99.48
CA THR A 686 -41.06 100.04 98.57
C THR A 686 -40.87 98.68 97.91
N LEU A 687 -40.91 97.58 98.67
CA LEU A 687 -40.76 96.23 98.12
C LEU A 687 -41.89 95.84 97.16
N CYS A 688 -43.10 96.38 97.36
CA CYS A 688 -44.21 96.18 96.41
C CYS A 688 -43.99 96.90 95.07
N ALA A 689 -43.33 98.06 95.07
CA ALA A 689 -43.00 98.79 93.84
C ALA A 689 -41.94 98.06 93.00
N ASP A 690 -40.86 97.59 93.63
CA ASP A 690 -39.80 96.82 92.96
C ASP A 690 -40.34 95.50 92.40
N LYS A 691 -41.21 94.81 93.15
CA LYS A 691 -41.92 93.60 92.71
C LYS A 691 -42.81 93.85 91.49
N ALA A 692 -43.45 95.00 91.39
CA ALA A 692 -44.28 95.36 90.23
C ALA A 692 -43.41 95.58 88.98
N LYS A 693 -42.26 96.26 89.13
CA LYS A 693 -41.30 96.48 88.05
C LYS A 693 -40.70 95.18 87.52
N LEU A 694 -40.17 94.33 88.41
CA LEU A 694 -39.63 93.01 88.07
C LEU A 694 -40.64 92.10 87.35
N LYS A 695 -41.95 92.27 87.59
CA LYS A 695 -42.99 91.54 86.86
C LYS A 695 -43.15 92.04 85.42
N SER A 696 -43.06 93.35 85.18
CA SER A 696 -43.08 93.94 83.83
C SER A 696 -41.87 93.47 83.01
N ASP A 697 -40.67 93.56 83.58
CA ASP A 697 -39.42 93.15 82.94
C ASP A 697 -39.44 91.64 82.57
N LEU A 698 -40.09 90.82 83.41
CA LEU A 698 -40.29 89.38 83.16
C LEU A 698 -41.31 89.09 82.04
N GLU A 699 -42.41 89.84 81.95
CA GLU A 699 -43.44 89.67 80.91
C GLU A 699 -42.92 90.09 79.53
N GLU A 700 -42.06 91.12 79.46
CA GLU A 700 -41.33 91.49 78.24
C GLU A 700 -40.32 90.41 77.83
N ALA A 701 -39.51 89.92 78.78
CA ALA A 701 -38.55 88.85 78.52
C ALA A 701 -39.23 87.56 78.02
N GLN A 702 -40.37 87.19 78.58
CA GLN A 702 -41.18 86.04 78.12
C GLN A 702 -41.70 86.25 76.69
N SER A 703 -42.15 87.45 76.36
CA SER A 703 -42.63 87.78 75.00
C SER A 703 -41.52 87.65 73.95
N ASN A 704 -40.31 88.12 74.28
CA ASN A 704 -39.13 87.98 73.42
C ASN A 704 -38.69 86.52 73.25
N VAL A 705 -38.76 85.71 74.32
CA VAL A 705 -38.50 84.24 74.24
C VAL A 705 -39.52 83.52 73.36
N ILE A 706 -40.81 83.91 73.39
CA ILE A 706 -41.85 83.34 72.52
C ILE A 706 -41.56 83.67 71.04
N LEU A 707 -41.12 84.89 70.74
CA LEU A 707 -40.72 85.29 69.39
C LEU A 707 -39.53 84.47 68.87
N ALA A 708 -38.43 84.42 69.64
CA ALA A 708 -37.25 83.63 69.28
C ALA A 708 -37.58 82.13 69.10
N LYS A 709 -38.44 81.57 69.96
CA LYS A 709 -38.91 80.18 69.85
C LYS A 709 -39.72 79.94 68.57
N LYS A 710 -40.50 80.92 68.11
CA LYS A 710 -41.23 80.86 66.83
C LYS A 710 -40.29 80.92 65.62
N GLU A 711 -39.25 81.73 65.66
CA GLU A 711 -38.23 81.79 64.60
C GLU A 711 -37.42 80.49 64.50
N VAL A 712 -36.97 79.95 65.65
CA VAL A 712 -36.32 78.63 65.71
C VAL A 712 -37.23 77.54 65.16
N GLY A 713 -38.53 77.54 65.49
CA GLY A 713 -39.50 76.60 64.91
C GLY A 713 -39.66 76.74 63.40
N MET A 714 -39.69 77.97 62.87
CA MET A 714 -39.74 78.20 61.42
C MET A 714 -38.45 77.72 60.70
N MET A 715 -37.28 77.89 61.33
CA MET A 715 -36.02 77.38 60.78
C MET A 715 -35.93 75.85 60.88
N GLN A 716 -36.35 75.26 61.99
CA GLN A 716 -36.43 73.80 62.17
C GLN A 716 -37.32 73.16 61.10
N ASN A 717 -38.52 73.70 60.87
CA ASN A 717 -39.43 73.19 59.83
C ASN A 717 -38.81 73.27 58.41
N ARG A 718 -38.03 74.32 58.10
CA ARG A 718 -37.31 74.42 56.81
C ARG A 718 -36.21 73.36 56.67
N TYR A 719 -35.46 73.08 57.73
CA TYR A 719 -34.45 72.03 57.71
C TYR A 719 -35.07 70.63 57.69
N GLU A 720 -36.16 70.40 58.41
CA GLU A 720 -36.90 69.13 58.39
C GLU A 720 -37.51 68.87 57.01
N GLN A 721 -38.02 69.89 56.32
CA GLN A 721 -38.46 69.75 54.93
C GLN A 721 -37.29 69.40 54.01
N LYS A 722 -36.18 70.14 54.05
CA LYS A 722 -34.97 69.83 53.25
C LYS A 722 -34.43 68.41 53.51
N LEU A 723 -34.51 67.93 54.75
CA LEU A 723 -34.13 66.56 55.10
C LEU A 723 -35.10 65.53 54.51
N LYS A 724 -36.40 65.81 54.45
CA LYS A 724 -37.39 64.97 53.75
C LYS A 724 -37.13 64.96 52.25
N ASP A 725 -36.91 66.12 51.64
CA ASP A 725 -36.62 66.26 50.21
C ASP A 725 -35.37 65.45 49.81
N LEU A 726 -34.26 65.62 50.54
CA LEU A 726 -33.03 64.83 50.38
C LEU A 726 -33.23 63.33 50.67
N THR A 727 -34.12 62.97 51.60
CA THR A 727 -34.44 61.56 51.88
C THR A 727 -35.21 60.93 50.71
N THR A 728 -36.11 61.68 50.07
CA THR A 728 -36.80 61.21 48.86
C THR A 728 -35.86 61.11 47.65
N GLU A 729 -34.97 62.08 47.44
CA GLU A 729 -33.94 62.00 46.39
C GLU A 729 -33.00 60.80 46.60
N LEU A 730 -32.57 60.55 47.84
CA LEU A 730 -31.74 59.40 48.21
C LEU A 730 -32.48 58.06 48.02
N ALA A 731 -33.77 58.00 48.35
CA ALA A 731 -34.60 56.82 48.13
C ALA A 731 -34.78 56.53 46.63
N GLU A 732 -35.07 57.55 45.81
CA GLU A 732 -35.12 57.41 44.35
C GLU A 732 -33.78 56.97 43.75
N HIS A 733 -32.67 57.57 44.19
CA HIS A 733 -31.34 57.17 43.74
C HIS A 733 -31.03 55.72 44.12
N LYS A 734 -31.41 55.30 45.33
CA LYS A 734 -31.27 53.91 45.78
C LYS A 734 -32.06 52.95 44.88
N VAL A 735 -33.33 53.24 44.59
CA VAL A 735 -34.15 52.41 43.69
C VAL A 735 -33.55 52.35 42.28
N LYS A 736 -33.07 53.47 41.74
CA LYS A 736 -32.38 53.52 40.43
C LYS A 736 -31.11 52.67 40.44
N MET A 737 -30.35 52.67 41.54
CA MET A 737 -29.15 51.85 41.71
C MET A 737 -29.45 50.35 41.89
N GLU A 738 -30.57 50.01 42.55
CA GLU A 738 -31.04 48.63 42.70
C GLU A 738 -31.58 48.07 41.38
N MET A 739 -32.29 48.88 40.57
CA MET A 739 -32.65 48.52 39.19
C MET A 739 -31.42 48.27 38.32
N LEU A 740 -30.46 49.21 38.32
CA LEU A 740 -29.22 49.08 37.55
C LEU A 740 -28.41 47.83 37.97
N ARG A 741 -28.41 47.49 39.27
CA ARG A 741 -27.80 46.26 39.77
C ARG A 741 -28.52 45.01 39.24
N ALA A 742 -29.85 44.98 39.29
CA ALA A 742 -30.63 43.85 38.79
C ALA A 742 -30.49 43.68 37.27
N ASP A 743 -30.33 44.76 36.51
CA ASP A 743 -30.08 44.69 35.06
C ASP A 743 -28.63 44.27 34.74
N HIS A 744 -27.65 44.70 35.55
CA HIS A 744 -26.27 44.19 35.48
C HIS A 744 -26.19 42.69 35.81
N GLU A 745 -26.94 42.22 36.81
CA GLU A 745 -27.01 40.81 37.21
C GLU A 745 -27.65 39.93 36.12
N LYS A 746 -28.72 40.41 35.48
CA LYS A 746 -29.29 39.77 34.26
C LYS A 746 -28.25 39.69 33.14
N LEU A 747 -27.55 40.79 32.85
CA LEU A 747 -26.47 40.83 31.85
C LEU A 747 -25.36 39.82 32.18
N LEU A 748 -24.97 39.70 33.44
CA LEU A 748 -23.97 38.74 33.90
C LEU A 748 -24.43 37.29 33.68
N THR A 749 -25.68 36.95 34.05
CA THR A 749 -26.24 35.61 33.77
C THR A 749 -26.31 35.30 32.28
N LEU A 750 -26.68 36.28 31.45
CA LEU A 750 -26.74 36.12 29.99
C LEU A 750 -25.34 35.90 29.39
N VAL A 751 -24.33 36.62 29.87
CA VAL A 751 -22.92 36.43 29.46
C VAL A 751 -22.42 35.03 29.84
N GLU A 752 -22.75 34.53 31.04
CA GLU A 752 -22.34 33.19 31.48
C GLU A 752 -23.07 32.07 30.70
N ASP A 753 -24.35 32.28 30.36
CA ASP A 753 -25.09 31.41 29.43
C ASP A 753 -24.47 31.38 28.02
N TYR A 754 -23.97 32.53 27.53
CA TYR A 754 -23.23 32.59 26.26
C TYR A 754 -21.91 31.83 26.33
N LYS A 755 -21.08 32.05 27.37
CA LYS A 755 -19.84 31.26 27.58
C LYS A 755 -20.13 29.76 27.69
N SER A 756 -21.16 29.36 28.43
CA SER A 756 -21.59 27.97 28.58
C SER A 756 -21.98 27.35 27.23
N ARG A 757 -22.55 28.14 26.32
CA ARG A 757 -22.91 27.73 24.97
C ARG A 757 -21.70 27.71 24.02
N GLU A 758 -20.79 28.66 24.16
CA GLU A 758 -19.52 28.74 23.42
C GLU A 758 -18.60 27.55 23.77
N LEU A 759 -18.44 27.23 25.05
CA LEU A 759 -17.71 26.04 25.52
C LEU A 759 -18.31 24.75 24.96
N LYS A 760 -19.65 24.64 24.90
CA LYS A 760 -20.33 23.51 24.25
C LYS A 760 -20.02 23.48 22.75
N PHE A 761 -20.12 24.59 22.03
CA PHE A 761 -19.75 24.64 20.62
C PHE A 761 -18.28 24.26 20.38
N LYS A 762 -17.35 24.78 21.18
CA LYS A 762 -15.93 24.41 21.12
C LYS A 762 -15.75 22.91 21.34
N SER A 763 -16.36 22.32 22.37
CA SER A 763 -16.31 20.86 22.58
C SER A 763 -16.87 20.05 21.39
N THR A 764 -17.91 20.55 20.70
CA THR A 764 -18.41 19.88 19.48
C THR A 764 -17.51 20.08 18.27
N ILE A 765 -16.82 21.22 18.13
CA ILE A 765 -15.85 21.48 17.05
C ILE A 765 -14.65 20.55 17.24
N ASN A 766 -14.02 20.55 18.42
CA ASN A 766 -12.93 19.62 18.76
C ASN A 766 -13.32 18.14 18.52
N ALA A 767 -14.56 17.74 18.83
CA ALA A 767 -15.05 16.38 18.60
C ALA A 767 -15.35 16.06 17.13
N LEU A 768 -15.53 17.08 16.27
CA LEU A 768 -15.68 16.94 14.82
C LEU A 768 -14.32 16.98 14.12
N GLU A 769 -13.38 17.80 14.58
CA GLU A 769 -11.97 17.80 14.16
C GLU A 769 -11.32 16.45 14.45
N LEU A 770 -11.49 15.91 15.66
CA LEU A 770 -10.99 14.58 16.01
C LEU A 770 -11.56 13.51 15.07
N LYS A 771 -12.87 13.53 14.80
CA LYS A 771 -13.50 12.62 13.83
C LYS A 771 -12.98 12.81 12.42
N LEU A 772 -12.75 14.05 11.99
CA LEU A 772 -12.18 14.37 10.68
C LEU A 772 -10.79 13.72 10.57
N THR A 773 -9.90 13.94 11.54
CA THR A 773 -8.56 13.32 11.54
C THR A 773 -8.60 11.80 11.56
N VAL A 774 -9.53 11.17 12.28
CA VAL A 774 -9.75 9.72 12.24
C VAL A 774 -10.21 9.27 10.85
N THR A 775 -11.19 9.93 10.23
CA THR A 775 -11.64 9.57 8.87
C THR A 775 -10.59 9.88 7.79
N GLU A 776 -9.72 10.86 8.00
CA GLU A 776 -8.60 11.18 7.10
C GLU A 776 -7.51 10.10 7.19
N TYR A 777 -7.25 9.60 8.40
CA TYR A 777 -6.37 8.46 8.65
C TYR A 777 -6.95 7.14 8.09
N GLU A 778 -8.23 6.84 8.34
CA GLU A 778 -8.94 5.70 7.75
C GLU A 778 -8.92 5.77 6.21
N ARG A 779 -9.11 6.97 5.63
CA ARG A 779 -9.00 7.19 4.18
C ARG A 779 -7.57 6.94 3.68
N GLN A 780 -6.56 7.40 4.40
CA GLN A 780 -5.16 7.16 4.04
C GLN A 780 -4.83 5.66 4.09
N GLN A 781 -5.19 4.97 5.17
CA GLN A 781 -5.06 3.51 5.27
C GLN A 781 -5.77 2.79 4.11
N CYS A 782 -6.99 3.20 3.75
CA CYS A 782 -7.69 2.65 2.57
C CYS A 782 -6.93 2.90 1.26
N MET A 783 -6.23 4.03 1.10
CA MET A 783 -5.40 4.29 -0.08
C MET A 783 -4.13 3.43 -0.09
N ASP A 784 -3.50 3.22 1.07
CA ASP A 784 -2.28 2.41 1.21
C ASP A 784 -2.59 0.91 1.00
N GLU A 785 -3.71 0.43 1.54
CA GLU A 785 -4.25 -0.91 1.25
C GLU A 785 -4.63 -1.05 -0.24
N SER A 786 -5.25 -0.03 -0.85
CA SER A 786 -5.54 -0.02 -2.29
C SER A 786 -4.27 -0.03 -3.15
N GLY A 787 -3.23 0.69 -2.73
CA GLY A 787 -1.91 0.68 -3.35
C GLY A 787 -1.24 -0.69 -3.28
N ASN A 788 -1.26 -1.33 -2.10
CA ASN A 788 -0.75 -2.67 -1.88
C ASN A 788 -1.52 -3.71 -2.73
N LEU A 789 -2.85 -3.68 -2.73
CA LEU A 789 -3.69 -4.52 -3.59
C LEU A 789 -3.41 -4.30 -5.08
N LYS A 790 -3.12 -3.06 -5.51
CA LYS A 790 -2.74 -2.74 -6.89
C LYS A 790 -1.37 -3.32 -7.27
N VAL A 791 -0.39 -3.30 -6.36
CA VAL A 791 0.91 -3.97 -6.54
C VAL A 791 0.73 -5.49 -6.62
N GLN A 792 -0.06 -6.09 -5.73
CA GLN A 792 -0.41 -7.51 -5.79
C GLN A 792 -1.13 -7.88 -7.09
N LEU A 793 -2.00 -7.00 -7.61
CA LEU A 793 -2.65 -7.19 -8.90
C LEU A 793 -1.64 -7.17 -10.06
N GLN A 794 -0.64 -6.28 -10.02
CA GLN A 794 0.43 -6.24 -11.02
C GLN A 794 1.33 -7.49 -10.94
N GLN A 795 1.70 -7.93 -9.73
CA GLN A 795 2.40 -9.20 -9.52
C GLN A 795 1.60 -10.39 -10.02
N LYS A 796 0.27 -10.42 -9.80
CA LYS A 796 -0.59 -11.46 -10.41
C LYS A 796 -0.47 -11.46 -11.93
N HIS A 797 -0.54 -10.31 -12.60
CA HIS A 797 -0.39 -10.24 -14.06
C HIS A 797 1.01 -10.70 -14.53
N GLN A 798 2.07 -10.46 -13.74
CA GLN A 798 3.41 -11.00 -14.02
C GLN A 798 3.40 -12.53 -13.96
N PHE A 799 2.91 -13.13 -12.87
CA PHE A 799 2.78 -14.59 -12.77
C PHE A 799 1.84 -15.19 -13.83
N GLU A 800 0.78 -14.48 -14.23
CA GLU A 800 -0.17 -14.94 -15.25
C GLU A 800 0.47 -14.95 -16.65
N ASN A 801 1.33 -13.97 -16.96
CA ASN A 801 2.19 -13.98 -18.15
C ASN A 801 3.27 -15.08 -18.09
N GLU A 802 3.89 -15.29 -16.93
CA GLU A 802 4.93 -16.30 -16.70
C GLU A 802 4.37 -17.72 -16.83
N ILE A 803 3.16 -17.97 -16.32
CA ILE A 803 2.40 -19.20 -16.54
C ILE A 803 2.07 -19.39 -18.03
N ILE A 804 1.75 -18.33 -18.78
CA ILE A 804 1.55 -18.41 -20.24
C ILE A 804 2.86 -18.77 -20.95
N ALA A 805 3.99 -18.18 -20.57
CA ALA A 805 5.31 -18.50 -21.12
C ALA A 805 5.69 -19.97 -20.87
N LEU A 806 5.65 -20.42 -19.60
CA LEU A 806 5.93 -21.80 -19.21
C LEU A 806 4.97 -22.80 -19.88
N LYS A 807 3.72 -22.42 -20.12
CA LYS A 807 2.74 -23.26 -20.83
C LYS A 807 3.03 -23.36 -22.33
N ASN A 808 3.51 -22.29 -22.95
CA ASN A 808 3.96 -22.32 -24.35
C ASN A 808 5.24 -23.16 -24.49
N GLU A 809 6.18 -23.03 -23.55
CA GLU A 809 7.41 -23.81 -23.48
C GLU A 809 7.13 -25.31 -23.25
N LEU A 810 6.21 -25.64 -22.33
CA LEU A 810 5.71 -27.00 -22.11
C LEU A 810 4.99 -27.56 -23.34
N ASN A 811 4.21 -26.77 -24.07
CA ASN A 811 3.59 -27.19 -25.33
C ASN A 811 4.65 -27.44 -26.42
N SER A 812 5.69 -26.62 -26.50
CA SER A 812 6.83 -26.82 -27.40
C SER A 812 7.57 -28.11 -27.04
N SER A 813 7.88 -28.31 -25.76
CA SER A 813 8.54 -29.51 -25.25
C SER A 813 7.70 -30.77 -25.46
N ASN A 814 6.37 -30.70 -25.32
CA ASN A 814 5.48 -31.81 -25.65
C ASN A 814 5.42 -32.11 -27.16
N SER A 815 5.37 -31.10 -28.04
CA SER A 815 5.38 -31.36 -29.49
C SER A 815 6.73 -31.90 -29.98
N GLU A 816 7.83 -31.49 -29.35
CA GLU A 816 9.15 -32.07 -29.54
C GLU A 816 9.25 -33.50 -28.97
N LYS A 817 8.64 -33.77 -27.80
CA LYS A 817 8.50 -35.13 -27.24
C LYS A 817 7.71 -36.04 -28.17
N GLU A 818 6.55 -35.60 -28.68
CA GLU A 818 5.74 -36.37 -29.64
C GLU A 818 6.52 -36.65 -30.94
N ARG A 819 7.27 -35.66 -31.44
CA ARG A 819 8.19 -35.80 -32.58
C ARG A 819 9.30 -36.84 -32.31
N LEU A 820 9.86 -36.85 -31.09
CA LEU A 820 10.88 -37.81 -30.67
C LEU A 820 10.30 -39.21 -30.41
N GLU A 821 9.10 -39.33 -29.86
CA GLU A 821 8.39 -40.60 -29.66
C GLU A 821 7.96 -41.21 -31.00
N ALA A 822 7.52 -40.41 -31.97
CA ALA A 822 7.29 -40.85 -33.35
C ALA A 822 8.60 -41.32 -34.03
N SER A 823 9.70 -40.58 -33.82
CA SER A 823 11.03 -40.98 -34.32
C SER A 823 11.54 -42.26 -33.64
N LEU A 824 11.24 -42.47 -32.36
CA LEU A 824 11.58 -43.67 -31.60
C LEU A 824 10.76 -44.88 -32.06
N LEU A 825 9.46 -44.70 -32.32
CA LEU A 825 8.61 -45.72 -32.93
C LEU A 825 9.12 -46.12 -34.31
N GLN A 826 9.42 -45.15 -35.18
CA GLN A 826 9.92 -45.40 -36.53
C GLN A 826 11.31 -46.07 -36.52
N THR A 827 12.21 -45.68 -35.60
CA THR A 827 13.50 -46.36 -35.44
C THR A 827 13.37 -47.73 -34.76
N SER A 828 12.37 -47.95 -33.91
CA SER A 828 12.04 -49.28 -33.37
C SER A 828 11.49 -50.21 -34.46
N GLU A 829 10.63 -49.71 -35.35
CA GLU A 829 10.12 -50.44 -36.52
C GLU A 829 11.27 -50.85 -37.45
N LEU A 830 12.17 -49.91 -37.79
CA LEU A 830 13.41 -50.20 -38.54
C LEU A 830 14.34 -51.19 -37.80
N CYS A 831 14.39 -51.16 -36.47
CA CYS A 831 15.13 -52.15 -35.69
C CYS A 831 14.47 -53.54 -35.73
N GLU A 832 13.14 -53.62 -35.66
CA GLU A 832 12.41 -54.87 -35.77
C GLU A 832 12.61 -55.49 -37.17
N ASP A 833 12.49 -54.70 -38.23
CA ASP A 833 12.82 -55.07 -39.61
C ASP A 833 14.27 -55.57 -39.73
N LEU A 834 15.25 -54.83 -39.18
CA LEU A 834 16.64 -55.29 -39.14
C LEU A 834 16.82 -56.59 -38.35
N THR A 835 16.02 -56.85 -37.29
CA THR A 835 16.04 -58.16 -36.64
C THR A 835 15.37 -59.25 -37.47
N ALA A 836 14.33 -58.93 -38.25
CA ALA A 836 13.66 -59.85 -39.16
C ALA A 836 14.57 -60.22 -40.33
N GLU A 837 15.28 -59.26 -40.92
CA GLU A 837 16.31 -59.49 -41.93
C GLU A 837 17.52 -60.24 -41.36
N LYS A 838 17.95 -59.94 -40.12
CA LYS A 838 18.98 -60.71 -39.42
C LYS A 838 18.57 -62.16 -39.17
N LYS A 839 17.31 -62.42 -38.79
CA LYS A 839 16.73 -63.78 -38.67
C LYS A 839 16.67 -64.47 -40.03
N SER A 840 16.22 -63.77 -41.08
CA SER A 840 16.18 -64.26 -42.47
C SER A 840 17.57 -64.63 -42.98
N SER A 841 18.57 -63.77 -42.74
CA SER A 841 19.97 -64.02 -43.09
C SER A 841 20.58 -65.15 -42.27
N GLY A 842 20.24 -65.28 -40.99
CA GLY A 842 20.59 -66.45 -40.17
C GLY A 842 20.02 -67.77 -40.73
N LEU A 843 18.77 -67.77 -41.20
CA LEU A 843 18.16 -68.93 -41.88
C LEU A 843 18.83 -69.22 -43.23
N LYS A 844 19.22 -68.20 -44.01
CA LYS A 844 20.01 -68.37 -45.24
C LYS A 844 21.40 -68.95 -44.93
N ILE A 845 22.07 -68.51 -43.86
CA ILE A 845 23.35 -69.06 -43.41
C ILE A 845 23.20 -70.52 -43.00
N LEU A 846 22.20 -70.87 -42.17
CA LEU A 846 21.92 -72.26 -41.80
C LEU A 846 21.62 -73.16 -43.03
N ALA A 847 20.94 -72.62 -44.05
CA ALA A 847 20.71 -73.32 -45.31
C ALA A 847 22.01 -73.52 -46.12
N LEU A 848 22.92 -72.53 -46.12
CA LEU A 848 24.24 -72.62 -46.75
C LEU A 848 25.18 -73.57 -45.99
N GLU A 849 25.16 -73.57 -44.65
CA GLU A 849 25.89 -74.53 -43.81
C GLU A 849 25.39 -75.95 -44.04
N LYS A 850 24.08 -76.15 -44.15
CA LYS A 850 23.48 -77.44 -44.52
C LYS A 850 23.93 -77.88 -45.92
N ALA A 851 23.85 -77.00 -46.93
CA ALA A 851 24.35 -77.30 -48.27
C ALA A 851 25.87 -77.55 -48.31
N ALA A 852 26.66 -76.88 -47.46
CA ALA A 852 28.09 -77.13 -47.31
C ALA A 852 28.39 -78.47 -46.62
N SER A 853 27.54 -78.90 -45.68
CA SER A 853 27.63 -80.22 -45.04
C SER A 853 27.28 -81.35 -46.04
N GLU A 854 26.23 -81.17 -46.84
CA GLU A 854 25.83 -82.07 -47.93
C GLU A 854 26.90 -82.11 -49.04
N LEU A 855 27.54 -80.99 -49.36
CA LEU A 855 28.73 -80.95 -50.22
C LEU A 855 29.92 -81.67 -49.57
N GLY A 856 30.01 -81.68 -48.23
CA GLY A 856 30.96 -82.48 -47.46
C GLY A 856 30.69 -83.99 -47.54
N ASP A 857 29.44 -84.41 -47.50
CA ASP A 857 29.02 -85.80 -47.77
C ASP A 857 29.30 -86.20 -49.22
N CYS A 858 29.00 -85.33 -50.20
CA CYS A 858 29.39 -85.51 -51.59
C CYS A 858 30.92 -85.60 -51.78
N LYS A 859 31.72 -84.83 -51.05
CA LYS A 859 33.19 -84.94 -51.06
C LYS A 859 33.68 -86.25 -50.43
N ARG A 860 33.08 -86.69 -49.31
CA ARG A 860 33.44 -87.97 -48.66
C ARG A 860 33.03 -89.18 -49.48
N THR A 861 31.86 -89.16 -50.11
CA THR A 861 31.44 -90.22 -51.04
C THR A 861 32.27 -90.22 -52.33
N ARG A 862 32.63 -89.04 -52.87
CA ARG A 862 33.59 -88.96 -53.99
C ARG A 862 34.96 -89.54 -53.60
N ALA A 863 35.50 -89.18 -52.44
CA ALA A 863 36.76 -89.75 -51.94
C ALA A 863 36.70 -91.28 -51.76
N SER A 864 35.58 -91.82 -51.28
CA SER A 864 35.37 -93.27 -51.19
C SER A 864 35.26 -93.95 -52.57
N LEU A 865 34.73 -93.26 -53.59
CA LEU A 865 34.73 -93.75 -54.97
C LEU A 865 36.11 -93.64 -55.62
N GLU A 866 36.88 -92.59 -55.33
CA GLU A 866 38.28 -92.41 -55.74
C GLU A 866 39.17 -93.50 -55.12
N GLU A 867 39.04 -93.77 -53.82
CA GLU A 867 39.70 -94.88 -53.11
C GLU A 867 39.33 -96.25 -53.70
N ARG A 868 38.04 -96.45 -54.01
CA ARG A 868 37.55 -97.71 -54.61
C ARG A 868 37.98 -97.89 -56.07
N LEU A 869 38.19 -96.81 -56.81
CA LEU A 869 38.86 -96.84 -58.12
C LEU A 869 40.34 -97.20 -57.97
N MET A 870 41.05 -96.57 -57.04
CA MET A 870 42.43 -96.94 -56.68
C MET A 870 42.55 -98.40 -56.25
N GLN A 871 41.59 -98.95 -55.50
CA GLN A 871 41.57 -100.38 -55.16
C GLN A 871 41.38 -101.26 -56.41
N LEU A 872 40.50 -100.87 -57.33
CA LEU A 872 40.29 -101.59 -58.60
C LEU A 872 41.49 -101.49 -59.54
N GLU A 873 42.18 -100.35 -59.62
CA GLU A 873 43.43 -100.20 -60.37
C GLU A 873 44.54 -101.06 -59.76
N ASN A 874 44.68 -101.08 -58.43
CA ASN A 874 45.64 -101.94 -57.75
C ASN A 874 45.30 -103.43 -57.93
N ASP A 875 44.02 -103.82 -57.87
CA ASP A 875 43.57 -105.20 -58.15
C ASP A 875 43.83 -105.59 -59.61
N LEU A 876 43.69 -104.66 -60.57
CA LEU A 876 43.96 -104.89 -62.00
C LEU A 876 45.47 -105.03 -62.25
N LYS A 877 46.28 -104.13 -61.69
CA LYS A 877 47.74 -104.16 -61.75
C LYS A 877 48.34 -105.39 -61.03
N ALA A 878 47.71 -105.85 -59.95
CA ALA A 878 48.03 -107.10 -59.26
C ALA A 878 47.53 -108.36 -60.00
N ARG A 879 46.59 -108.22 -60.94
CA ARG A 879 46.10 -109.31 -61.81
C ARG A 879 46.97 -109.45 -63.07
N GLU A 880 47.45 -108.34 -63.63
CA GLU A 880 48.43 -108.33 -64.73
C GLU A 880 49.79 -108.90 -64.30
N THR A 881 50.27 -108.55 -63.10
CA THR A 881 51.58 -108.99 -62.57
C THR A 881 51.60 -110.41 -61.98
N ARG A 882 50.54 -111.21 -62.14
CA ARG A 882 50.41 -112.55 -61.54
C ARG A 882 50.09 -113.70 -62.50
N CYS A 883 50.09 -113.50 -63.82
CA CYS A 883 49.76 -114.56 -64.78
C CYS A 883 50.63 -114.60 -66.05
N VAL A 884 51.93 -114.30 -65.91
CA VAL A 884 52.97 -114.76 -66.84
C VAL A 884 53.94 -115.60 -66.02
N GLN A 885 54.16 -116.86 -66.44
CA GLN A 885 54.87 -117.91 -65.68
C GLN A 885 54.15 -118.21 -64.34
N ASP A 886 53.27 -119.22 -64.25
CA ASP A 886 53.74 -120.60 -64.36
C ASP A 886 52.64 -121.65 -64.71
N THR A 887 53.10 -122.80 -65.24
CA THR A 887 52.36 -124.08 -65.44
C THR A 887 51.19 -124.15 -66.43
N GLU A 888 51.51 -124.28 -67.72
CA GLU A 888 50.64 -124.95 -68.72
C GLU A 888 50.52 -126.49 -68.48
N LEU A 889 50.53 -126.93 -67.22
CA LEU A 889 50.80 -128.32 -66.80
C LEU A 889 49.55 -129.11 -66.34
N SER A 890 48.36 -128.55 -66.51
CA SER A 890 47.09 -129.17 -66.09
C SER A 890 46.12 -129.47 -67.24
N HIS A 891 46.05 -128.62 -68.28
CA HIS A 891 45.22 -128.87 -69.46
C HIS A 891 45.67 -130.16 -70.20
N ILE A 892 47.00 -130.35 -70.26
CA ILE A 892 47.66 -131.57 -70.75
C ILE A 892 47.18 -132.82 -69.98
N LYS A 893 46.79 -132.74 -68.70
CA LYS A 893 46.33 -133.89 -67.91
C LYS A 893 44.84 -134.24 -68.09
N LYS A 894 44.02 -133.35 -68.65
CA LYS A 894 42.61 -133.68 -68.98
C LYS A 894 42.46 -134.15 -70.43
N ILE A 895 43.20 -133.55 -71.36
CA ILE A 895 43.27 -134.01 -72.76
C ILE A 895 43.96 -135.37 -72.86
N ASN A 896 45.05 -135.60 -72.09
CA ASN A 896 45.59 -136.96 -71.95
C ASN A 896 44.55 -137.94 -71.44
N ARG A 897 43.61 -137.57 -70.56
CA ARG A 897 42.64 -138.53 -70.01
C ARG A 897 41.61 -139.04 -71.03
N GLN A 898 41.39 -138.30 -72.13
CA GLN A 898 40.59 -138.77 -73.27
C GLN A 898 41.45 -139.43 -74.35
N HIS A 899 42.65 -138.93 -74.63
CA HIS A 899 43.60 -139.65 -75.51
C HIS A 899 44.03 -141.00 -74.93
N GLN A 900 44.12 -141.14 -73.61
CA GLN A 900 44.39 -142.38 -72.89
C GLN A 900 43.26 -143.41 -73.05
N GLN A 901 42.01 -142.98 -73.24
CA GLN A 901 40.90 -143.90 -73.57
C GLN A 901 40.94 -144.37 -75.04
N THR A 902 41.46 -143.55 -75.96
CA THR A 902 41.71 -143.97 -77.35
C THR A 902 42.97 -144.83 -77.47
N ILE A 903 44.01 -144.51 -76.70
CA ILE A 903 45.30 -145.22 -76.68
C ILE A 903 45.15 -146.56 -75.95
N GLN A 904 44.38 -146.68 -74.86
CA GLN A 904 44.21 -147.96 -74.16
C GLN A 904 43.56 -149.05 -75.02
N LEU A 905 42.75 -148.72 -76.02
CA LEU A 905 42.23 -149.71 -76.98
C LEU A 905 43.32 -150.20 -77.95
N LEU A 906 44.24 -149.31 -78.35
CA LEU A 906 45.38 -149.64 -79.23
C LEU A 906 46.57 -150.24 -78.47
N GLU A 907 46.72 -149.95 -77.18
CA GLU A 907 47.70 -150.58 -76.30
C GLU A 907 47.26 -151.96 -75.84
N GLN A 908 45.95 -152.23 -75.72
CA GLN A 908 45.42 -153.58 -75.57
C GLN A 908 45.76 -154.43 -76.81
N GLU A 909 45.46 -153.95 -78.03
CA GLU A 909 45.89 -154.64 -79.27
C GLU A 909 47.42 -154.80 -79.34
N LYS A 910 48.20 -153.81 -78.89
CA LYS A 910 49.67 -153.88 -78.88
C LYS A 910 50.21 -154.90 -77.88
N ALA A 911 49.62 -155.04 -76.69
CA ALA A 911 49.99 -156.05 -75.70
C ALA A 911 49.58 -157.46 -76.17
N ASP A 912 48.38 -157.60 -76.74
CA ASP A 912 47.90 -158.87 -77.29
C ASP A 912 48.70 -159.27 -78.53
N PHE A 913 49.20 -158.33 -79.34
CA PHE A 913 50.14 -158.61 -80.43
C PHE A 913 51.61 -158.78 -80.01
N GLN A 914 52.02 -158.24 -78.87
CA GLN A 914 53.27 -158.66 -78.21
C GLN A 914 53.16 -160.13 -77.75
N THR A 915 51.96 -160.56 -77.38
CA THR A 915 51.61 -161.96 -77.08
C THR A 915 51.45 -162.84 -78.33
N LYS A 916 51.42 -162.26 -79.55
CA LYS A 916 51.44 -163.05 -80.79
C LYS A 916 52.77 -163.75 -81.06
N VAL A 917 53.86 -163.38 -80.36
CA VAL A 917 55.21 -163.86 -80.67
C VAL A 917 55.63 -165.05 -79.79
N GLN A 918 55.09 -165.18 -78.57
CA GLN A 918 55.20 -166.41 -77.78
C GLN A 918 54.03 -167.38 -78.04
N ALA A 919 52.85 -166.89 -78.44
CA ALA A 919 51.69 -167.72 -78.78
C ALA A 919 51.40 -167.83 -80.29
N LEU A 920 52.40 -167.53 -81.14
CA LEU A 920 52.58 -168.18 -82.45
C LEU A 920 54.00 -168.75 -82.62
N GLU A 921 54.69 -169.06 -81.52
CA GLU A 921 55.59 -170.22 -81.52
C GLU A 921 54.79 -171.54 -81.65
N GLU A 922 53.47 -171.51 -81.37
CA GLU A 922 52.51 -172.57 -81.71
C GLU A 922 51.28 -172.05 -82.50
N GLU A 923 50.92 -172.71 -83.61
CA GLU A 923 49.57 -172.75 -84.23
C GLU A 923 48.90 -171.47 -84.83
N LEU A 924 49.46 -170.96 -85.92
CA LEU A 924 48.85 -171.07 -87.27
C LEU A 924 47.34 -171.50 -87.36
N LYS A 925 46.30 -170.60 -87.24
CA LYS A 925 44.90 -170.71 -87.82
C LYS A 925 43.91 -169.48 -87.62
N LEU A 926 43.37 -168.91 -88.73
CA LEU A 926 41.94 -168.44 -89.05
C LEU A 926 41.15 -167.18 -88.46
N THR A 927 40.94 -166.11 -89.31
CA THR A 927 39.68 -165.35 -89.76
C THR A 927 38.77 -164.24 -89.02
N LYS A 928 38.70 -162.98 -89.58
CA LYS A 928 37.55 -162.10 -90.11
C LYS A 928 36.50 -161.15 -89.33
N GLU A 929 36.49 -159.79 -89.57
CA GLU A 929 35.52 -158.89 -90.39
C GLU A 929 34.39 -157.81 -89.89
N GLN A 930 34.36 -156.54 -90.44
CA GLN A 930 33.27 -155.43 -90.69
C GLN A 930 32.59 -154.51 -89.55
N LYS A 931 31.80 -153.36 -89.65
CA LYS A 931 31.47 -152.05 -90.46
C LYS A 931 30.34 -151.15 -89.72
N ARG A 932 29.69 -149.94 -90.02
CA ARG A 932 29.64 -148.66 -90.90
C ARG A 932 28.42 -147.66 -90.56
N ASN A 933 28.43 -146.27 -90.76
CA ASN A 933 27.32 -145.21 -91.07
C ASN A 933 27.37 -143.80 -90.28
N GLN A 934 26.64 -142.62 -90.43
CA GLN A 934 25.71 -141.82 -91.37
C GLN A 934 25.58 -140.22 -91.08
N VAL A 935 24.57 -139.40 -91.57
CA VAL A 935 24.57 -137.85 -91.72
C VAL A 935 23.22 -136.96 -91.60
N PRO A 936 23.20 -135.56 -91.51
CA PRO A 936 22.02 -134.61 -91.24
C PRO A 936 21.80 -133.24 -92.08
N LYS A 937 20.70 -132.38 -91.89
CA LYS A 937 20.37 -130.95 -92.41
C LYS A 937 18.89 -130.39 -92.07
N LEU A 938 18.28 -129.15 -92.31
CA LEU A 938 18.58 -127.64 -92.38
C LEU A 938 17.33 -126.61 -92.64
N ASN A 939 17.29 -125.35 -92.07
CA ASN A 939 16.79 -123.97 -92.60
C ASN A 939 15.30 -123.31 -92.58
N ARG A 940 15.20 -121.93 -92.44
CA ARG A 940 14.23 -120.84 -92.96
C ARG A 940 12.74 -120.43 -92.48
N LYS A 941 12.48 -119.08 -92.41
CA LYS A 941 11.31 -118.17 -92.82
C LYS A 941 9.98 -117.83 -92.00
N SER A 942 9.78 -116.50 -91.72
CA SER A 942 8.59 -115.55 -91.87
C SER A 942 7.15 -115.65 -91.23
N LEU A 943 6.67 -114.48 -90.71
CA LEU A 943 5.30 -113.85 -90.67
C LEU A 943 4.26 -114.10 -89.52
N SER A 944 3.58 -113.01 -89.08
CA SER A 944 2.23 -112.93 -88.40
C SER A 944 2.11 -113.44 -86.92
N VAL A 945 1.06 -113.24 -86.09
CA VAL A 945 -0.05 -112.25 -85.85
C VAL A 945 -0.79 -112.63 -84.52
N ASN A 946 -1.25 -111.67 -83.70
CA ASN A 946 -2.26 -111.80 -82.60
C ASN A 946 -1.98 -112.76 -81.39
N ASP A 947 -2.72 -112.78 -80.25
CA ASP A 947 -3.91 -112.01 -79.80
C ASP A 947 -4.09 -111.81 -78.26
N ASP A 948 -4.85 -110.77 -77.91
CA ASP A 948 -5.89 -110.60 -76.86
C ASP A 948 -5.75 -110.76 -75.29
N LEU A 949 -6.06 -109.62 -74.62
CA LEU A 949 -7.15 -109.36 -73.64
C LEU A 949 -7.12 -109.63 -72.09
N LYS A 950 -7.67 -108.60 -71.40
CA LYS A 950 -8.71 -108.58 -70.33
C LYS A 950 -8.35 -108.54 -68.81
N ALA A 951 -8.59 -107.34 -68.24
CA ALA A 951 -9.74 -107.04 -67.36
C ALA A 951 -9.64 -106.99 -65.80
N SER A 952 -10.16 -105.88 -65.26
CA SER A 952 -11.26 -105.81 -64.27
C SER A 952 -11.02 -105.64 -62.75
N LYS A 953 -11.08 -104.36 -62.33
CA LYS A 953 -11.97 -103.78 -61.27
C LYS A 953 -11.63 -103.87 -59.76
N ASN A 954 -11.89 -102.71 -59.13
CA ASN A 954 -12.58 -102.49 -57.83
C ASN A 954 -11.81 -102.67 -56.49
N PRO A 955 -12.28 -102.05 -55.36
CA PRO A 955 -13.24 -100.92 -55.23
C PRO A 955 -12.95 -99.84 -54.13
N VAL A 956 -13.51 -98.62 -54.31
CA VAL A 956 -14.18 -97.76 -53.26
C VAL A 956 -13.28 -97.18 -52.12
N VAL A 957 -13.36 -95.91 -51.69
CA VAL A 957 -14.50 -95.03 -51.32
C VAL A 957 -14.35 -93.57 -51.82
N LYS A 958 -15.28 -93.14 -52.69
CA LYS A 958 -16.15 -91.90 -52.69
C LYS A 958 -15.62 -90.55 -52.12
N ASN A 959 -16.10 -89.36 -52.52
CA ASN A 959 -16.86 -88.72 -53.63
C ASN A 959 -17.33 -87.32 -53.11
N THR A 960 -17.89 -86.32 -53.83
CA THR A 960 -18.38 -86.18 -55.23
C THR A 960 -18.49 -84.68 -55.61
N ASN A 961 -18.22 -84.36 -56.89
CA ASN A 961 -18.96 -83.43 -57.79
C ASN A 961 -19.21 -81.93 -57.44
N GLN A 962 -19.81 -81.10 -58.31
CA GLN A 962 -19.55 -80.73 -59.73
C GLN A 962 -20.65 -79.73 -60.23
N TYR A 963 -20.31 -78.84 -61.16
CA TYR A 963 -21.17 -78.17 -62.18
C TYR A 963 -22.16 -77.00 -61.89
N ARG A 964 -22.00 -75.96 -62.74
CA ARG A 964 -22.97 -75.10 -63.47
C ARG A 964 -23.85 -74.02 -62.78
N SER A 965 -23.45 -72.77 -63.05
CA SER A 965 -24.19 -71.74 -63.83
C SER A 965 -25.55 -71.12 -63.38
N ASN A 966 -25.52 -69.78 -63.39
CA ASN A 966 -26.56 -68.82 -63.82
C ASN A 966 -27.64 -68.25 -62.87
N ARG A 967 -27.72 -66.90 -62.94
CA ARG A 967 -28.88 -65.98 -62.86
C ARG A 967 -29.40 -65.42 -61.52
N LYS A 968 -29.39 -64.06 -61.50
CA LYS A 968 -30.27 -63.07 -60.84
C LYS A 968 -30.02 -62.67 -59.37
N LYS A 969 -29.71 -61.36 -59.21
CA LYS A 969 -30.40 -60.30 -58.40
C LYS A 969 -31.36 -60.78 -57.30
N SER A 970 -31.43 -60.19 -56.10
CA SER A 970 -30.97 -58.86 -55.60
C SER A 970 -30.67 -58.93 -54.07
N SER A 971 -30.33 -57.90 -53.29
CA SER A 971 -30.48 -56.43 -53.41
C SER A 971 -29.64 -55.67 -52.36
N LEU A 972 -29.08 -54.50 -52.73
CA LEU A 972 -28.72 -53.35 -51.87
C LEU A 972 -27.66 -53.59 -50.76
N LYS A 973 -26.64 -52.75 -50.58
CA LYS A 973 -26.33 -51.46 -51.22
C LYS A 973 -24.81 -51.18 -51.16
N ASN A 974 -24.22 -50.97 -52.33
CA ASN A 974 -22.99 -50.24 -52.69
C ASN A 974 -21.76 -50.43 -51.77
N ASP A 975 -20.66 -51.04 -52.22
CA ASP A 975 -19.74 -50.59 -53.30
C ASP A 975 -19.03 -49.26 -52.91
N ARG A 976 -17.71 -49.18 -52.59
CA ARG A 976 -16.50 -49.92 -53.07
C ARG A 976 -16.19 -49.49 -54.54
N GLU A 977 -14.96 -49.40 -55.06
CA GLU A 977 -13.67 -49.99 -54.64
C GLU A 977 -12.44 -49.30 -55.31
N ILE A 978 -11.31 -49.20 -54.58
CA ILE A 978 -9.88 -49.23 -55.01
C ILE A 978 -9.28 -48.24 -56.05
N MET A 979 -8.27 -47.48 -55.55
CA MET A 979 -6.92 -47.16 -56.09
C MET A 979 -6.65 -46.91 -57.59
N LYS A 980 -5.83 -45.88 -57.88
CA LYS A 980 -4.39 -46.08 -58.22
C LYS A 980 -3.53 -44.79 -58.30
N ASP A 981 -2.25 -44.97 -57.97
CA ASP A 981 -1.01 -44.37 -58.50
C ASP A 981 -0.81 -42.83 -58.68
N GLN A 982 0.32 -42.35 -58.11
CA GLN A 982 1.33 -41.39 -58.65
C GLN A 982 1.06 -39.87 -58.83
N GLN A 983 1.90 -39.08 -58.13
CA GLN A 983 2.66 -37.86 -58.54
C GLN A 983 1.99 -36.48 -58.80
N ASP A 984 2.88 -35.46 -58.71
CA ASP A 984 2.76 -33.99 -58.81
C ASP A 984 2.45 -33.43 -60.24
N PRO A 985 2.37 -32.09 -60.50
CA PRO A 985 1.74 -30.97 -59.78
C PRO A 985 0.97 -29.94 -60.70
N CYS A 986 0.46 -28.85 -60.09
CA CYS A 986 0.29 -27.47 -60.64
C CYS A 986 -0.85 -27.03 -61.60
N TYR A 987 -1.53 -25.95 -61.17
CA TYR A 987 -2.07 -24.77 -61.92
C TYR A 987 -3.25 -24.83 -62.96
N SER A 988 -4.42 -24.37 -62.46
CA SER A 988 -5.14 -23.11 -62.86
C SER A 988 -6.27 -23.03 -63.94
N ILE A 989 -7.10 -21.98 -63.78
CA ILE A 989 -7.86 -21.16 -64.77
C ILE A 989 -9.37 -21.43 -65.10
N LYS A 990 -10.19 -20.35 -64.95
CA LYS A 990 -11.54 -20.01 -65.53
C LYS A 990 -12.79 -20.82 -65.13
N HIS A 991 -14.03 -20.30 -65.20
CA HIS A 991 -14.67 -18.97 -64.94
C HIS A 991 -16.18 -19.05 -65.25
N GLN A 992 -17.04 -18.28 -64.55
CA GLN A 992 -18.37 -17.70 -64.93
C GLN A 992 -19.33 -17.61 -63.70
N SER A 993 -20.36 -16.73 -63.62
CA SER A 993 -20.49 -15.28 -63.95
C SER A 993 -21.94 -14.80 -63.68
N GLU A 994 -22.14 -13.73 -62.89
CA GLU A 994 -23.28 -12.77 -62.89
C GLU A 994 -23.01 -11.74 -61.76
N VAL A 995 -22.83 -10.40 -61.90
CA VAL A 995 -23.34 -9.33 -62.81
C VAL A 995 -24.74 -8.83 -62.35
N GLU A 996 -24.97 -7.57 -61.95
CA GLU A 996 -24.10 -6.42 -61.58
C GLU A 996 -24.91 -5.50 -60.60
N THR A 997 -24.81 -4.17 -60.37
CA THR A 997 -24.17 -2.93 -60.93
C THR A 997 -24.16 -1.88 -59.77
N GLU A 998 -23.65 -0.63 -59.75
CA GLU A 998 -22.97 0.27 -60.72
C GLU A 998 -21.94 1.20 -60.03
N HIS A 999 -22.17 2.53 -59.92
CA HIS A 999 -21.15 3.58 -59.68
C HIS A 999 -21.64 4.80 -58.85
N GLY A 1000 -20.72 5.65 -58.37
CA GLY A 1000 -20.98 6.98 -57.79
C GLY A 1000 -19.72 7.64 -57.17
N LEU A 1001 -19.53 8.95 -57.37
CA LEU A 1001 -18.33 9.73 -56.97
C LEU A 1001 -18.70 11.10 -56.36
N LEU A 1002 -17.67 11.86 -55.93
CA LEU A 1002 -17.66 13.22 -55.35
C LEU A 1002 -17.91 13.26 -53.82
N ASP A 1003 -17.20 14.00 -52.96
CA ASP A 1003 -16.36 15.23 -52.99
C ASP A 1003 -17.07 16.48 -52.43
N GLU A 1004 -16.28 17.41 -51.86
CA GLU A 1004 -16.63 18.58 -51.02
C GLU A 1004 -17.37 18.24 -49.69
N SER A 1005 -17.03 18.71 -48.48
CA SER A 1005 -16.26 19.83 -47.90
C SER A 1005 -17.08 21.06 -47.45
N VAL A 1006 -16.58 21.72 -46.39
CA VAL A 1006 -16.75 23.16 -46.06
C VAL A 1006 -18.10 23.66 -45.46
N GLN A 1007 -18.01 24.08 -44.19
CA GLN A 1007 -18.81 25.15 -43.54
C GLN A 1007 -20.34 24.86 -43.33
N ALA A 1008 -21.12 25.68 -42.61
CA ALA A 1008 -20.90 27.01 -42.06
C ALA A 1008 -21.65 27.31 -40.74
N VAL A 1009 -21.06 28.20 -39.91
CA VAL A 1009 -21.71 29.33 -39.21
C VAL A 1009 -22.75 29.03 -38.11
N GLU A 1010 -22.52 29.43 -36.84
CA GLU A 1010 -22.74 30.79 -36.24
C GLU A 1010 -24.26 31.13 -36.09
N VAL A 1011 -24.72 31.87 -35.07
CA VAL A 1011 -24.16 33.07 -34.40
C VAL A 1011 -24.45 33.06 -32.88
N ASP A 1012 -23.45 33.41 -32.05
CA ASP A 1012 -23.61 33.84 -30.65
C ASP A 1012 -24.06 35.31 -30.57
N PRO A 1013 -24.89 35.72 -29.60
CA PRO A 1013 -24.35 36.72 -28.68
C PRO A 1013 -24.78 36.64 -27.21
N GLN A 1014 -23.76 36.61 -26.33
CA GLN A 1014 -23.64 37.42 -25.09
C GLN A 1014 -24.51 37.01 -23.88
N LEU A 1015 -23.90 36.76 -22.71
CA LEU A 1015 -23.39 37.83 -21.85
C LEU A 1015 -22.31 37.42 -20.82
N LYS A 1016 -21.26 38.26 -20.76
CA LYS A 1016 -20.42 38.66 -19.59
C LYS A 1016 -19.34 37.73 -18.99
N THR A 1017 -18.10 38.23 -19.17
CA THR A 1017 -16.92 38.26 -18.24
C THR A 1017 -16.27 36.93 -17.83
N GLN A 1018 -14.99 36.68 -18.12
CA GLN A 1018 -13.76 37.33 -17.58
C GLN A 1018 -13.64 37.15 -16.05
N LEU A 1019 -12.51 36.72 -15.46
CA LEU A 1019 -11.10 36.96 -15.80
C LEU A 1019 -10.16 35.83 -15.27
N LEU A 1020 -8.88 35.84 -15.69
CA LEU A 1020 -7.78 35.16 -15.01
C LEU A 1020 -6.89 36.18 -14.24
N GLU A 1021 -6.45 35.77 -13.05
CA GLU A 1021 -5.20 36.08 -12.32
C GLU A 1021 -4.49 37.47 -12.29
N THR A 1022 -3.97 37.78 -11.09
CA THR A 1022 -2.79 38.63 -10.74
C THR A 1022 -2.83 40.18 -10.79
N GLY A 1023 -2.09 40.81 -9.85
CA GLY A 1023 -1.68 42.24 -9.86
C GLY A 1023 -2.63 43.24 -9.17
N LEU A 1024 -2.59 43.56 -7.86
CA LEU A 1024 -1.57 44.23 -7.01
C LEU A 1024 -1.25 45.72 -7.30
N GLU A 1025 -1.94 46.62 -6.59
CA GLU A 1025 -1.48 47.91 -6.01
C GLU A 1025 -2.42 48.22 -4.81
N LYS A 1026 -2.09 48.91 -3.71
CA LYS A 1026 -0.84 49.55 -3.19
C LYS A 1026 -0.91 49.54 -1.64
N ALA A 1027 0.17 49.87 -0.95
CA ALA A 1027 0.26 49.80 0.53
C ALA A 1027 0.32 51.18 1.23
N GLU A 1028 -0.30 51.29 2.40
CA GLU A 1028 -0.05 52.22 3.53
C GLU A 1028 -1.14 51.99 4.62
N GLY A 1029 -0.87 51.77 5.92
CA GLY A 1029 0.38 51.46 6.62
C GLY A 1029 0.17 51.26 8.14
N ASN A 1030 1.09 50.53 8.78
CA ASN A 1030 1.35 50.40 10.24
C ASN A 1030 0.31 49.72 11.20
N ASN A 1031 0.84 48.74 11.94
CA ASN A 1031 0.56 48.39 13.36
C ASN A 1031 -0.79 47.76 13.78
N ILE A 1032 -0.86 46.78 14.70
CA ILE A 1032 0.14 45.79 15.20
C ILE A 1032 -0.59 44.66 15.98
N TYR A 1033 0.03 43.48 16.12
CA TYR A 1033 -0.36 42.27 16.90
C TYR A 1033 -1.59 41.40 16.51
N GLU A 1034 -1.26 40.12 16.29
CA GLU A 1034 -1.93 38.88 16.74
C GLU A 1034 -3.36 38.49 16.27
N VAL A 1035 -3.38 37.61 15.25
CA VAL A 1035 -3.87 36.21 15.34
C VAL A 1035 -5.00 35.97 16.37
N GLN A 1036 -6.29 35.87 16.01
CA GLN A 1036 -6.97 34.99 15.04
C GLN A 1036 -6.92 33.48 15.38
N ILE A 1037 -8.03 32.94 15.87
CA ILE A 1037 -8.44 31.55 15.59
C ILE A 1037 -9.92 31.54 15.18
N ASP A 1038 -10.18 31.18 13.93
CA ASP A 1038 -11.48 30.82 13.36
C ASP A 1038 -11.92 29.42 13.87
N ARG A 1039 -13.15 28.88 13.76
CA ARG A 1039 -14.54 29.34 13.50
C ARG A 1039 -15.35 28.13 12.99
N SER A 1040 -15.96 27.35 13.90
CA SER A 1040 -17.06 26.39 13.56
C SER A 1040 -16.62 25.20 12.66
N PRO A 1041 -17.50 24.31 12.11
CA PRO A 1041 -18.94 24.07 12.38
C PRO A 1041 -19.40 22.57 12.48
N SER A 1042 -20.64 22.34 12.97
CA SER A 1042 -21.67 21.34 12.54
C SER A 1042 -21.34 19.85 12.25
N GLN A 1043 -22.19 18.83 12.51
CA GLN A 1043 -23.59 18.73 12.03
C GLN A 1043 -24.34 17.44 12.52
N GLY A 1044 -25.68 17.51 12.62
CA GLY A 1044 -26.62 16.35 12.55
C GLY A 1044 -27.27 15.88 13.88
N GLN A 1045 -28.52 15.36 13.92
CA GLN A 1045 -29.56 15.24 12.87
C GLN A 1045 -30.96 14.90 13.46
N ASN A 1046 -32.04 15.11 12.67
CA ASN A 1046 -33.43 14.54 12.79
C ASN A 1046 -34.36 15.10 13.90
N ASN A 1047 -35.70 15.27 13.73
CA ASN A 1047 -36.63 14.90 12.64
C ASN A 1047 -37.93 15.78 12.61
N LYS A 1048 -38.37 16.23 11.41
CA LYS A 1048 -39.74 16.55 10.85
C LYS A 1048 -40.88 17.20 11.72
N ALA A 1049 -41.85 17.98 11.21
CA ALA A 1049 -42.40 18.14 9.84
C ALA A 1049 -43.10 19.51 9.54
N ASN A 1050 -43.20 19.85 8.24
CA ASN A 1050 -44.15 20.76 7.53
C ASN A 1050 -44.23 22.29 7.86
N GLY A 1051 -44.32 23.12 6.78
CA GLY A 1051 -44.43 24.61 6.81
C GLY A 1051 -45.83 25.16 6.43
N PRO A 1052 -46.00 26.42 5.92
CA PRO A 1052 -45.16 27.01 4.86
C PRO A 1052 -44.88 28.56 4.83
N ALA A 1053 -43.69 28.92 4.33
CA ALA A 1053 -43.33 30.00 3.36
C ALA A 1053 -43.67 31.52 3.52
N LYS A 1054 -42.73 32.33 2.95
CA LYS A 1054 -42.72 33.80 2.65
C LYS A 1054 -42.46 34.77 3.83
N SER A 1055 -41.77 35.91 3.65
CA SER A 1055 -41.16 36.53 2.43
C SER A 1055 -39.87 37.33 2.72
N MET A 1056 -38.99 37.41 1.72
CA MET A 1056 -37.65 38.02 1.80
C MET A 1056 -37.67 39.51 1.38
N ALA A 1057 -37.81 40.45 2.32
CA ALA A 1057 -37.84 41.90 2.03
C ALA A 1057 -37.33 42.86 3.14
N GLU A 1058 -37.34 42.48 4.42
CA GLU A 1058 -37.07 43.43 5.53
C GLU A 1058 -35.57 43.63 5.86
N GLU A 1059 -34.68 42.75 5.37
CA GLU A 1059 -33.28 42.65 5.82
C GLU A 1059 -32.36 43.80 5.36
N LEU A 1060 -32.70 44.49 4.26
CA LEU A 1060 -31.91 45.63 3.76
C LEU A 1060 -32.12 46.92 4.59
N VAL A 1061 -33.34 47.16 5.08
CA VAL A 1061 -33.72 48.39 5.79
C VAL A 1061 -33.16 48.42 7.22
N THR A 1062 -32.91 47.26 7.82
CA THR A 1062 -32.33 47.15 9.17
C THR A 1062 -30.83 47.45 9.15
N LYS A 1063 -30.09 46.94 8.17
CA LYS A 1063 -28.63 47.13 8.05
C LYS A 1063 -28.22 48.59 7.86
N GLU A 1064 -28.96 49.34 7.04
CA GLU A 1064 -28.72 50.76 6.78
C GLU A 1064 -29.10 51.68 7.97
N LYS A 1065 -30.00 51.21 8.85
CA LYS A 1065 -30.30 51.85 10.15
C LYS A 1065 -29.23 51.51 11.19
N PHE A 1066 -28.74 50.28 11.20
CA PHE A 1066 -27.71 49.84 12.14
C PHE A 1066 -26.41 50.62 11.94
N GLU A 1067 -25.92 50.77 10.70
CA GLU A 1067 -24.71 51.55 10.43
C GLU A 1067 -24.86 53.06 10.71
N ARG A 1068 -26.05 53.66 10.52
CA ARG A 1068 -26.30 55.04 11.00
C ARG A 1068 -26.28 55.14 12.52
N THR A 1069 -26.86 54.17 13.21
CA THR A 1069 -26.89 54.14 14.69
C THR A 1069 -25.48 53.94 15.25
N LYS A 1070 -24.69 53.04 14.65
CA LYS A 1070 -23.27 52.84 14.95
C LYS A 1070 -22.44 54.11 14.69
N SER A 1071 -22.58 54.74 13.52
CA SER A 1071 -21.89 56.00 13.19
C SER A 1071 -22.22 57.14 14.18
N MET A 1072 -23.48 57.20 14.64
CA MET A 1072 -23.94 58.17 15.64
C MET A 1072 -23.34 57.88 17.02
N LEU A 1073 -23.40 56.62 17.48
CA LEU A 1073 -22.80 56.20 18.76
C LEU A 1073 -21.28 56.35 18.78
N GLU A 1074 -20.59 56.12 17.66
CA GLU A 1074 -19.15 56.40 17.54
C GLU A 1074 -18.83 57.90 17.60
N ALA A 1075 -19.72 58.77 17.08
CA ALA A 1075 -19.58 60.22 17.21
C ALA A 1075 -19.82 60.69 18.65
N GLU A 1076 -20.85 60.17 19.33
CA GLU A 1076 -21.10 60.41 20.75
C GLU A 1076 -19.97 59.88 21.63
N LEU A 1077 -19.39 58.71 21.31
CA LEU A 1077 -18.25 58.17 22.05
C LEU A 1077 -17.00 59.05 21.92
N ARG A 1078 -16.72 59.58 20.71
CA ARG A 1078 -15.62 60.53 20.49
C ARG A 1078 -15.84 61.85 21.24
N ASP A 1079 -17.05 62.41 21.20
CA ASP A 1079 -17.39 63.62 21.97
C ASP A 1079 -17.32 63.39 23.50
N ILE A 1080 -17.73 62.21 24.00
CA ILE A 1080 -17.56 61.84 25.42
C ILE A 1080 -16.08 61.71 25.78
N GLN A 1081 -15.26 61.11 24.93
CA GLN A 1081 -13.81 61.00 25.13
C GLN A 1081 -13.13 62.38 25.12
N GLU A 1082 -13.50 63.27 24.19
CA GLU A 1082 -12.98 64.64 24.11
C GLU A 1082 -13.42 65.50 25.31
N ARG A 1083 -14.70 65.40 25.73
CA ARG A 1083 -15.19 66.02 26.96
C ARG A 1083 -14.50 65.46 28.21
N TYR A 1084 -14.20 64.17 28.28
CA TYR A 1084 -13.45 63.58 29.39
C TYR A 1084 -11.98 64.03 29.39
N PHE A 1085 -11.34 64.14 28.23
CA PHE A 1085 -10.00 64.67 28.07
C PHE A 1085 -9.92 66.14 28.52
N HIS A 1086 -10.85 67.00 28.08
CA HIS A 1086 -10.96 68.39 28.56
C HIS A 1086 -11.30 68.49 30.05
N MET A 1087 -12.10 67.57 30.60
CA MET A 1087 -12.37 67.52 32.05
C MET A 1087 -11.09 67.17 32.82
N SER A 1088 -10.35 66.15 32.38
CA SER A 1088 -9.10 65.70 32.97
C SER A 1088 -8.02 66.80 32.91
N LEU A 1089 -7.89 67.48 31.78
CA LEU A 1089 -6.99 68.63 31.62
C LEU A 1089 -7.33 69.76 32.60
N LYS A 1090 -8.61 70.11 32.75
CA LYS A 1090 -9.05 71.11 33.74
C LYS A 1090 -8.83 70.68 35.19
N TYR A 1091 -8.96 69.39 35.51
CA TYR A 1091 -8.58 68.89 36.83
C TYR A 1091 -7.07 69.00 37.07
N ALA A 1092 -6.23 68.75 36.06
CA ALA A 1092 -4.78 68.96 36.16
C ALA A 1092 -4.41 70.45 36.31
N GLU A 1093 -5.08 71.35 35.59
CA GLU A 1093 -4.94 72.81 35.73
C GLU A 1093 -5.33 73.28 37.15
N VAL A 1094 -6.51 72.87 37.64
CA VAL A 1094 -6.99 73.24 38.99
C VAL A 1094 -6.13 72.63 40.09
N GLU A 1095 -5.59 71.42 39.92
CA GLU A 1095 -4.67 70.82 40.89
C GLU A 1095 -3.30 71.53 40.87
N ALA A 1096 -2.81 71.96 39.70
CA ALA A 1096 -1.61 72.79 39.60
C ALA A 1096 -1.80 74.18 40.24
N GLU A 1097 -2.94 74.84 40.03
CA GLU A 1097 -3.31 76.08 40.74
C GLU A 1097 -3.41 75.86 42.26
N ARG A 1098 -3.96 74.71 42.69
CA ARG A 1098 -4.04 74.31 44.10
C ARG A 1098 -2.65 74.08 44.70
N GLU A 1099 -1.75 73.39 44.00
CA GLU A 1099 -0.36 73.23 44.46
C GLU A 1099 0.38 74.57 44.52
N GLU A 1100 0.20 75.43 43.53
CA GLU A 1100 0.80 76.77 43.53
C GLU A 1100 0.25 77.64 44.67
N LEU A 1101 -1.06 77.57 44.95
CA LEU A 1101 -1.69 78.20 46.12
C LEU A 1101 -1.19 77.61 47.44
N VAL A 1102 -0.99 76.29 47.54
CA VAL A 1102 -0.40 75.63 48.71
C VAL A 1102 1.05 76.06 48.90
N MET A 1103 1.83 76.24 47.83
CA MET A 1103 3.20 76.74 47.88
C MET A 1103 3.24 78.23 48.26
N LYS A 1104 2.37 79.07 47.69
CA LYS A 1104 2.16 80.47 48.09
C LYS A 1104 1.75 80.58 49.57
N LEU A 1105 0.87 79.70 50.05
CA LEU A 1105 0.47 79.63 51.46
C LEU A 1105 1.60 79.14 52.37
N LYS A 1106 2.41 78.15 51.97
CA LYS A 1106 3.63 77.74 52.70
C LYS A 1106 4.62 78.91 52.82
N VAL A 1107 4.87 79.63 51.72
CA VAL A 1107 5.73 80.83 51.69
C VAL A 1107 5.14 81.96 52.56
N ALA A 1108 3.82 82.16 52.54
CA ALA A 1108 3.15 83.13 53.40
C ALA A 1108 3.20 82.75 54.89
N LYS A 1109 3.09 81.46 55.23
CA LYS A 1109 3.26 80.96 56.61
C LYS A 1109 4.70 81.20 57.10
N ASN A 1110 5.69 80.92 56.26
CA ASN A 1110 7.10 81.18 56.54
C ASN A 1110 7.44 82.69 56.62
N LYS A 1111 6.55 83.58 56.14
CA LYS A 1111 6.65 85.04 56.28
C LYS A 1111 5.75 85.63 57.38
N LYS A 1112 5.00 84.82 58.13
CA LYS A 1112 4.13 85.26 59.25
C LYS A 1112 4.62 84.85 60.65
N GLY A 1113 5.84 84.34 60.76
CA GLY A 1113 6.58 84.34 62.01
C GLY A 1113 7.45 85.59 62.11
N TRP A 1114 6.88 86.73 62.53
CA TRP A 1114 7.52 87.91 63.15
C TRP A 1114 6.42 88.94 63.48
N LEU A 1115 6.54 89.62 64.63
CA LEU A 1115 5.49 90.41 65.32
C LEU A 1115 4.33 89.54 65.86
N SER A 1116 3.75 89.76 67.06
CA SER A 1116 3.41 90.98 67.82
C SER A 1116 2.21 91.74 67.29
#